data_AF-A0AA40CPV2-F1
#
_entry.id   AF-A0AA40CPV2-F1
#
_cell.length_a   1.000
_cell.length_b   1.000
_cell.length_c   1.000
_cell.angle_alpha   90.00
_cell.angle_beta   90.00
_cell.angle_gamma   90.00
#
_symmetry.space_group_name_H-M   'P 1'
#
loop_
_entity.id
_entity.type
_entity.pdbx_description
1 polymer ?
#
loop_
_entity_poly.entity_id
_entity_poly.type
_entity_poly.pdbx_seq_one_letter_code
_entity_poly.pdbx_strand_id
1 'polypeptide(L)'
;MPVPDETGASAAFRESRISIAIDVSGSTYGATLEAEKLAARSVCSLIPPSLHDNITILPWSDDAYPPEPLSRLATIRSSGGTNPNVLVLDSDCRFALQSSEFWFLMTDGLIDDGLVRQFARNLTDYSIHGKGCVISVFGQRLRKPSDCNITVGLSVFAVSPNVAFLYTDVDSNTTYVLSTKGCFSTLLPPGEHNPRLDYDTTWDDLPRVSYENFARNIRVNIPALLDQEDIDEDLMQKIMLNEDNMKTIAITAALKGNAPKLDRWLDNVKTKIEDIETRQSSDTLESQLMKDTTTRLSQSESSQPPRQVIPTRRLSASINSMRKSSVRMDDEREHQRRVSSYSYSHLYEEDSEDSGTDENGVHEIARERLTKAEKGDYDKLNLAVPGFRRPTQRSEFFSSTCPMCSTSGRVLTLVLRDPSPSATTKDLPLPGSLSKLVYPLTMGNYAETDIITNTIACDVCAAGISKNGTNASGDRVAAVLPLVSYDKNQDAWLQTVALATGKRFSRSDLALVFLGILYTKIERLVPDPSKLADLQDALRWECNIIQTEVVLHADSISGIKRFGAGVIQEVLLRNYRDSLDAGKVPLLLSYPLDGFVAANAAISHTRYKQVLTQAKRKQIVFLRLLFHLLESYHRYREEQGDLQLHAAKTLVLLIDDPSGPRSLFRWDSMRQLSVHFKNLHQFRGHLRATVTLNKYRLSLQVSDLLDTPLLDAKTLAGFRRLGPLFSWIESEAGNGIAVFVHYMMRLDVGSSPEAQFQKLRERPEVSQAIADPGALSARNVEELIGPLPPLE
;
A
#
# COMPACT_ATOMS: atom_id res chain seq x y z
N MET A 1 41.99 -40.15 29.85
CA MET A 1 42.34 -38.90 29.14
C MET A 1 41.08 -38.05 29.08
N PRO A 2 41.05 -36.85 29.68
CA PRO A 2 39.89 -35.99 29.56
C PRO A 2 39.88 -35.35 28.17
N VAL A 3 38.69 -35.37 27.56
CA VAL A 3 38.34 -34.74 26.29
C VAL A 3 38.46 -33.22 26.43
N PRO A 4 38.96 -32.48 25.43
CA PRO A 4 39.07 -31.02 25.51
C PRO A 4 37.67 -30.40 25.52
N ASP A 5 37.47 -29.46 26.43
CA ASP A 5 36.27 -28.65 26.59
C ASP A 5 36.24 -27.59 25.46
N GLU A 6 35.57 -27.90 24.35
CA GLU A 6 35.29 -26.92 23.28
C GLU A 6 34.12 -26.01 23.71
N THR A 7 34.39 -25.10 24.64
CA THR A 7 33.57 -23.91 24.86
C THR A 7 34.07 -22.79 23.96
N GLY A 8 33.40 -22.57 22.82
CA GLY A 8 33.60 -21.39 21.98
C GLY A 8 33.24 -20.13 22.78
N ALA A 9 34.25 -19.49 23.38
CA ALA A 9 34.09 -18.31 24.22
C ALA A 9 33.54 -17.13 23.39
N SER A 10 32.27 -16.79 23.60
CA SER A 10 31.73 -15.49 23.21
C SER A 10 32.43 -14.42 24.06
N ALA A 11 33.25 -13.57 23.41
CA ALA A 11 33.95 -12.49 24.08
C ALA A 11 32.94 -11.57 24.78
N ALA A 12 33.24 -11.19 26.02
CA ALA A 12 32.47 -10.18 26.72
C ALA A 12 32.68 -8.83 26.03
N PHE A 13 31.69 -7.93 26.07
CA PHE A 13 31.75 -6.58 25.48
C PHE A 13 33.08 -5.82 25.70
N ARG A 14 33.75 -6.05 26.85
CA ARG A 14 35.05 -5.44 27.21
C ARG A 14 36.25 -5.92 26.38
N GLU A 15 36.14 -7.07 25.73
CA GLU A 15 37.18 -7.72 24.94
C GLU A 15 36.90 -7.65 23.43
N SER A 16 35.72 -7.14 23.06
CA SER A 16 35.22 -7.09 21.70
C SER A 16 35.88 -6.00 20.84
N ARG A 17 35.87 -6.21 19.52
CA ARG A 17 36.19 -5.15 18.55
C ARG A 17 35.00 -4.23 18.37
N ILE A 18 35.21 -2.93 18.53
CA ILE A 18 34.15 -1.92 18.54
C ILE A 18 34.40 -0.87 17.46
N SER A 19 33.37 -0.60 16.66
CA SER A 19 33.36 0.50 15.69
C SER A 19 32.36 1.57 16.12
N ILE A 20 32.78 2.83 16.25
CA ILE A 20 31.93 3.93 16.69
C ILE A 20 31.78 4.92 15.54
N ALA A 21 30.62 4.93 14.90
CA ALA A 21 30.27 5.89 13.87
C ALA A 21 29.72 7.17 14.48
N ILE A 22 30.40 8.30 14.22
CA ILE A 22 30.11 9.62 14.79
C ILE A 22 29.67 10.54 13.67
N ASP A 23 28.48 11.13 13.82
CA ASP A 23 27.90 12.05 12.86
C ASP A 23 28.59 13.41 12.97
N VAL A 24 29.39 13.72 11.96
CA VAL A 24 30.09 14.98 11.84
C VAL A 24 29.38 15.93 10.90
N SER A 25 28.11 15.70 10.56
CA SER A 25 27.36 16.62 9.70
C SER A 25 27.24 18.03 10.31
N GLY A 26 26.89 19.01 9.47
CA GLY A 26 26.72 20.39 9.90
C GLY A 26 25.68 20.60 11.01
N SER A 27 24.70 19.70 11.13
CA SER A 27 23.64 19.80 12.13
C SER A 27 24.09 19.39 13.54
N THR A 28 25.14 18.58 13.66
CA THR A 28 25.72 18.21 14.96
C THR A 28 26.64 19.30 15.53
N TYR A 29 26.85 20.41 14.83
CA TYR A 29 27.75 21.49 15.26
C TYR A 29 27.44 22.00 16.68
N GLY A 30 28.47 22.10 17.51
CA GLY A 30 28.38 22.66 18.86
C GLY A 30 28.14 21.60 19.93
N ALA A 31 27.11 21.79 20.75
CA ALA A 31 26.87 20.97 21.95
C ALA A 31 26.58 19.50 21.61
N THR A 32 25.92 19.22 20.48
CA THR A 32 25.56 17.87 20.06
C THR A 32 26.79 17.02 19.75
N LEU A 33 27.72 17.50 18.91
CA LEU A 33 28.96 16.78 18.62
C LEU A 33 29.83 16.59 19.86
N GLU A 34 29.85 17.56 20.79
CA GLU A 34 30.56 17.38 22.06
C GLU A 34 29.90 16.33 22.96
N ALA A 35 28.57 16.22 22.96
CA ALA A 35 27.85 15.15 23.65
C ALA A 35 28.12 13.78 23.01
N GLU A 36 28.17 13.69 21.68
CA GLU A 36 28.55 12.47 20.96
C GLU A 36 29.97 12.02 21.33
N LYS A 37 30.94 12.94 21.29
CA LYS A 37 32.33 12.67 21.71
C LYS A 37 32.40 12.22 23.18
N LEU A 38 31.60 12.82 24.06
CA LEU A 38 31.54 12.45 25.46
C LEU A 38 30.98 11.04 25.65
N ALA A 39 29.91 10.69 24.92
CA ALA A 39 29.34 9.35 24.92
C ALA A 39 30.34 8.32 24.38
N ALA A 40 31.03 8.61 23.28
CA ALA A 40 32.08 7.76 22.74
C ALA A 40 33.22 7.54 23.75
N ARG A 41 33.70 8.59 24.42
CA ARG A 41 34.69 8.47 25.51
C ARG A 41 34.17 7.60 26.65
N SER A 42 32.91 7.76 27.01
CA SER A 42 32.28 6.98 28.08
C SER A 42 32.26 5.49 27.74
N VAL A 43 31.88 5.12 26.51
CA VAL A 43 31.95 3.74 26.01
C VAL A 43 33.39 3.22 26.02
N CYS A 44 34.34 3.99 25.49
CA CYS A 44 35.75 3.59 25.43
C CYS A 44 36.40 3.43 26.80
N SER A 45 35.94 4.17 27.82
CA SER A 45 36.44 4.06 29.20
C SER A 45 36.12 2.71 29.86
N LEU A 46 35.13 1.98 29.32
CA LEU A 46 34.76 0.64 29.79
C LEU A 46 35.71 -0.44 29.28
N ILE A 47 36.50 -0.12 28.26
CA ILE A 47 37.43 -1.03 27.59
C ILE A 47 38.82 -0.81 28.19
N PRO A 48 39.53 -1.89 28.59
CA PRO A 48 40.89 -1.78 29.09
C PRO A 48 41.79 -1.02 28.10
N PRO A 49 42.67 -0.12 28.57
CA PRO A 49 43.57 0.64 27.69
C PRO A 49 44.42 -0.23 26.75
N SER A 50 44.76 -1.45 27.15
CA SER A 50 45.49 -2.42 26.32
C SER A 50 44.73 -2.89 25.09
N LEU A 51 43.42 -2.65 25.02
CA LEU A 51 42.53 -3.03 23.90
C LEU A 51 41.98 -1.81 23.16
N HIS A 52 42.50 -0.61 23.41
CA HIS A 52 42.06 0.59 22.68
C HIS A 52 42.37 0.53 21.18
N ASP A 53 43.34 -0.30 20.78
CA ASP A 53 43.63 -0.59 19.36
C ASP A 53 42.50 -1.39 18.67
N ASN A 54 41.59 -2.00 19.43
CA ASN A 54 40.40 -2.67 18.90
C ASN A 54 39.22 -1.72 18.68
N ILE A 55 39.39 -0.42 18.98
CA ILE A 55 38.35 0.59 18.85
C ILE A 55 38.64 1.45 17.61
N THR A 56 37.70 1.46 16.68
CA THR A 56 37.78 2.25 15.46
C THR A 56 36.72 3.34 15.48
N ILE A 57 37.11 4.59 15.25
CA ILE A 57 36.18 5.71 15.09
C ILE A 57 35.91 5.90 13.60
N LEU A 58 34.63 6.04 13.23
CA LEU A 58 34.17 6.23 11.86
C LEU A 58 33.45 7.58 11.76
N PRO A 59 34.16 8.69 11.50
CA PRO A 59 33.52 9.98 11.28
C PRO A 59 32.74 9.93 9.95
N TRP A 60 31.51 10.43 9.93
CA TRP A 60 30.68 10.46 8.72
C TRP A 60 29.79 11.70 8.61
N SER A 61 29.57 12.15 7.38
CA SER A 61 28.63 13.23 7.02
C SER A 61 27.80 12.78 5.81
N ASP A 62 27.66 13.60 4.79
CA ASP A 62 27.36 13.22 3.42
C ASP A 62 28.53 12.50 2.71
N ASP A 63 29.70 12.42 3.35
CA ASP A 63 30.87 11.66 2.94
C ASP A 63 31.37 10.76 4.09
N ALA A 64 32.02 9.64 3.74
CA ALA A 64 32.72 8.79 4.70
C ALA A 64 34.16 9.28 4.86
N TYR A 65 34.59 9.52 6.09
CA TYR A 65 35.99 9.82 6.38
C TYR A 65 36.75 8.51 6.67
N PRO A 66 38.07 8.47 6.44
CA PRO A 66 38.87 7.29 6.74
C PRO A 66 38.68 6.86 8.21
N PRO A 67 38.66 5.55 8.51
CA PRO A 67 38.62 5.06 9.87
C PRO A 67 39.80 5.60 10.71
N GLU A 68 39.50 6.19 11.86
CA GLU A 68 40.48 6.86 12.73
C GLU A 68 40.64 6.13 14.07
N PRO A 69 41.83 6.15 14.70
CA PRO A 69 42.02 5.60 16.04
C PRO A 69 41.35 6.48 17.11
N LEU A 70 41.10 5.91 18.29
CA LEU A 70 40.47 6.62 19.43
C LEU A 70 41.18 7.93 19.81
N SER A 71 42.51 8.02 19.64
CA SER A 71 43.29 9.22 19.96
C SER A 71 42.88 10.46 19.14
N ARG A 72 42.23 10.27 17.99
CA ARG A 72 41.77 11.32 17.08
C ARG A 72 40.37 11.83 17.37
N LEU A 73 39.64 11.21 18.30
CA LEU A 73 38.27 11.59 18.68
C LEU A 73 38.15 13.08 19.08
N ALA A 74 39.16 13.62 19.77
CA ALA A 74 39.16 15.03 20.18
C ALA A 74 39.34 16.01 19.00
N THR A 75 39.90 15.56 17.88
CA THR A 75 40.20 16.40 16.71
C THR A 75 39.07 16.46 15.69
N ILE A 76 38.05 15.62 15.85
CA ILE A 76 36.89 15.57 14.96
C ILE A 76 36.11 16.89 15.00
N ARG A 77 35.71 17.38 13.83
CA ARG A 77 34.95 18.63 13.66
C ARG A 77 33.75 18.37 12.76
N SER A 78 32.69 19.13 12.98
CA SER A 78 31.49 19.10 12.15
C SER A 78 31.73 19.78 10.79
N SER A 79 31.24 19.15 9.72
CA SER A 79 31.27 19.56 8.32
C SER A 79 30.33 18.69 7.46
N GLY A 80 29.77 19.27 6.39
CA GLY A 80 29.03 18.51 5.37
C GLY A 80 27.54 18.31 5.67
N GLY A 81 26.87 17.56 4.80
CA GLY A 81 25.50 17.09 4.96
C GLY A 81 25.38 15.81 5.81
N THR A 82 24.26 15.11 5.72
CA THR A 82 23.97 13.93 6.55
C THR A 82 23.49 12.77 5.67
N ASN A 83 24.35 11.78 5.41
CA ASN A 83 23.99 10.56 4.68
C ASN A 83 24.65 9.30 5.27
N PRO A 84 23.95 8.51 6.10
CA PRO A 84 24.57 7.35 6.76
C PRO A 84 24.96 6.23 5.78
N ASN A 85 24.44 6.23 4.55
CA ASN A 85 24.79 5.21 3.55
C ASN A 85 26.28 5.20 3.22
N VAL A 86 26.97 6.34 3.37
CA VAL A 86 28.42 6.43 3.10
C VAL A 86 29.24 5.47 3.94
N LEU A 87 28.83 5.19 5.18
CA LEU A 87 29.48 4.23 6.07
C LEU A 87 29.50 2.80 5.51
N VAL A 88 28.49 2.45 4.73
CA VAL A 88 28.32 1.10 4.17
C VAL A 88 28.80 1.03 2.73
N LEU A 89 28.73 2.14 1.98
CA LEU A 89 29.22 2.20 0.60
C LEU A 89 30.74 2.29 0.53
N ASP A 90 31.37 3.06 1.41
CA ASP A 90 32.82 3.14 1.53
C ASP A 90 33.41 1.79 1.98
N SER A 91 34.50 1.35 1.34
CA SER A 91 35.07 0.02 1.61
C SER A 91 35.72 -0.09 2.98
N ASP A 92 36.38 0.97 3.43
CA ASP A 92 37.18 0.94 4.65
C ASP A 92 36.28 1.03 5.88
N CYS A 93 35.29 1.92 5.84
CA CYS A 93 34.24 2.00 6.86
C CYS A 93 33.41 0.71 6.92
N ARG A 94 32.98 0.18 5.77
CA ARG A 94 32.23 -1.08 5.71
C ARG A 94 33.04 -2.23 6.31
N PHE A 95 34.33 -2.33 5.98
CA PHE A 95 35.20 -3.36 6.53
C PHE A 95 35.36 -3.23 8.05
N ALA A 96 35.52 -2.00 8.56
CA ALA A 96 35.57 -1.74 9.99
C ALA A 96 34.26 -2.14 10.70
N LEU A 97 33.11 -1.88 10.09
CA LEU A 97 31.80 -2.31 10.62
C LEU A 97 31.66 -3.84 10.58
N GLN A 98 31.99 -4.50 9.47
CA GLN A 98 31.88 -5.95 9.30
C GLN A 98 32.81 -6.73 10.24
N SER A 99 34.01 -6.19 10.49
CA SER A 99 35.01 -6.78 11.39
C SER A 99 34.75 -6.53 12.87
N SER A 100 33.84 -5.62 13.21
CA SER A 100 33.40 -5.37 14.59
C SER A 100 32.45 -6.45 15.10
N GLU A 101 32.42 -6.62 16.43
CA GLU A 101 31.41 -7.41 17.12
C GLU A 101 30.25 -6.51 17.58
N PHE A 102 30.61 -5.29 18.00
CA PHE A 102 29.68 -4.24 18.36
C PHE A 102 29.96 -2.98 17.55
N TRP A 103 28.92 -2.30 17.13
CA TRP A 103 29.06 -0.98 16.52
C TRP A 103 28.03 0.02 17.04
N PHE A 104 28.42 1.28 17.04
CA PHE A 104 27.62 2.39 17.53
C PHE A 104 27.34 3.35 16.39
N LEU A 105 26.09 3.83 16.29
CA LEU A 105 25.71 4.95 15.44
C LEU A 105 25.31 6.11 16.34
N MET A 106 26.08 7.18 16.30
CA MET A 106 25.81 8.44 16.99
C MET A 106 25.38 9.46 15.94
N THR A 107 24.24 10.12 16.17
CA THR A 107 23.64 11.10 15.25
C THR A 107 22.65 11.98 15.99
N ASP A 108 22.31 13.14 15.43
CA ASP A 108 21.23 13.98 15.92
C ASP A 108 19.82 13.58 15.41
N GLY A 109 19.78 12.59 14.51
CA GLY A 109 18.56 12.05 13.94
C GLY A 109 18.01 12.85 12.75
N LEU A 110 18.63 13.95 12.34
CA LEU A 110 18.18 14.78 11.21
C LEU A 110 18.61 14.19 9.85
N ILE A 111 17.97 13.08 9.48
CA ILE A 111 18.26 12.35 8.25
C ILE A 111 16.99 12.23 7.40
N ASP A 112 17.11 12.38 6.08
CA ASP A 112 16.00 12.17 5.15
C ASP A 112 15.49 10.71 5.17
N ASP A 113 14.17 10.53 5.19
CA ASP A 113 13.50 9.23 5.29
C ASP A 113 13.87 8.26 4.15
N GLY A 114 14.20 8.78 2.96
CA GLY A 114 14.69 7.97 1.85
C GLY A 114 16.07 7.38 2.15
N LEU A 115 16.98 8.19 2.66
CA LEU A 115 18.34 7.78 3.03
C LEU A 115 18.34 6.80 4.20
N VAL A 116 17.48 7.00 5.19
CA VAL A 116 17.31 6.09 6.33
C VAL A 116 16.85 4.70 5.88
N ARG A 117 15.84 4.63 5.00
CA ARG A 117 15.35 3.35 4.47
C ARG A 117 16.41 2.64 3.63
N GLN A 118 17.16 3.39 2.81
CA GLN A 118 18.26 2.85 2.03
C GLN A 118 19.37 2.31 2.95
N PHE A 119 19.69 3.02 4.03
CA PHE A 119 20.71 2.59 4.99
C PHE A 119 20.33 1.30 5.69
N ALA A 120 19.09 1.18 6.15
CA ALA A 120 18.58 -0.06 6.77
C ALA A 120 18.65 -1.26 5.81
N ARG A 121 18.31 -1.08 4.53
CA ARG A 121 18.46 -2.12 3.49
C ARG A 121 19.92 -2.51 3.29
N ASN A 122 20.81 -1.52 3.17
CA ASN A 122 22.24 -1.77 2.99
C ASN A 122 22.85 -2.53 4.20
N LEU A 123 22.43 -2.24 5.43
CA LEU A 123 22.87 -3.03 6.60
C LEU A 123 22.52 -4.51 6.48
N THR A 124 21.38 -4.83 5.87
CA THR A 124 20.97 -6.19 5.55
C THR A 124 21.83 -6.79 4.44
N ASP A 125 21.96 -6.08 3.32
CA ASP A 125 22.68 -6.55 2.13
C ASP A 125 24.16 -6.86 2.39
N TYR A 126 24.79 -6.11 3.30
CA TYR A 126 26.20 -6.28 3.68
C TYR A 126 26.40 -7.08 4.97
N SER A 127 25.36 -7.71 5.52
CA SER A 127 25.40 -8.56 6.72
C SER A 127 25.93 -7.86 7.98
N ILE A 128 25.72 -6.54 8.10
CA ILE A 128 26.13 -5.74 9.27
C ILE A 128 25.06 -5.82 10.38
N HIS A 129 23.78 -5.94 10.00
CA HIS A 129 22.64 -6.08 10.92
C HIS A 129 22.77 -7.25 11.92
N GLY A 130 23.49 -8.32 11.57
CA GLY A 130 23.72 -9.48 12.47
C GLY A 130 24.68 -9.21 13.64
N LYS A 131 25.29 -8.03 13.71
CA LYS A 131 26.19 -7.59 14.81
C LYS A 131 25.41 -6.89 15.91
N GLY A 132 26.01 -6.73 17.09
CA GLY A 132 25.39 -5.94 18.15
C GLY A 132 25.46 -4.45 17.80
N CYS A 133 24.33 -3.79 17.55
CA CYS A 133 24.31 -2.37 17.21
C CYS A 133 23.69 -1.52 18.33
N VAL A 134 24.26 -0.35 18.56
CA VAL A 134 23.71 0.65 19.48
C VAL A 134 23.48 1.93 18.70
N ILE A 135 22.22 2.33 18.57
CA ILE A 135 21.83 3.57 17.89
C ILE A 135 21.48 4.60 18.95
N SER A 136 22.23 5.70 18.98
CA SER A 136 22.07 6.76 19.97
C SER A 136 21.76 8.07 19.26
N VAL A 137 20.55 8.57 19.45
CA VAL A 137 20.12 9.86 18.92
C VAL A 137 20.39 10.95 19.96
N PHE A 138 21.06 12.03 19.56
CA PHE A 138 21.43 13.15 20.42
C PHE A 138 20.63 14.39 20.07
N GLY A 139 19.86 14.92 21.01
CA GLY A 139 19.09 16.12 20.76
C GLY A 139 18.67 16.83 22.03
N GLN A 140 18.08 18.01 21.87
CA GLN A 140 17.40 18.68 22.98
C GLN A 140 16.07 18.01 23.24
N ARG A 141 15.82 17.68 24.51
CA ARG A 141 14.57 17.07 24.93
C ARG A 141 13.37 17.98 24.60
N LEU A 142 12.58 17.56 23.62
CA LEU A 142 11.28 18.17 23.31
C LEU A 142 10.22 17.71 24.33
N ARG A 143 8.96 18.11 24.14
CA ARG A 143 7.88 17.81 25.11
C ARG A 143 7.68 16.30 25.27
N LYS A 144 7.71 15.55 24.16
CA LYS A 144 7.57 14.09 24.16
C LYS A 144 8.64 13.43 23.27
N PRO A 145 8.94 12.14 23.50
CA PRO A 145 9.80 11.36 22.62
C PRO A 145 9.30 11.34 21.16
N SER A 146 7.97 11.30 20.97
CA SER A 146 7.33 11.32 19.64
C SER A 146 7.58 12.60 18.83
N ASP A 147 7.96 13.69 19.51
CA ASP A 147 8.23 14.97 18.86
C ASP A 147 9.66 15.04 18.30
N CYS A 148 10.53 14.11 18.70
CA CYS A 148 11.94 14.07 18.28
C CYS A 148 12.10 13.29 16.98
N ASN A 149 13.09 13.67 16.16
CA ASN A 149 13.40 12.92 14.94
C ASN A 149 14.19 11.64 15.29
N ILE A 150 13.48 10.53 15.39
CA ILE A 150 14.02 9.22 15.81
C ILE A 150 13.91 8.15 14.71
N THR A 151 13.66 8.57 13.45
CA THR A 151 13.33 7.67 12.33
C THR A 151 14.47 6.72 11.96
N VAL A 152 15.72 7.20 12.05
CA VAL A 152 16.93 6.38 11.79
C VAL A 152 17.00 5.18 12.72
N GLY A 153 16.78 5.40 14.02
CA GLY A 153 16.85 4.33 15.00
C GLY A 153 15.70 3.34 14.85
N LEU A 154 14.48 3.79 14.54
CA LEU A 154 13.35 2.90 14.23
C LEU A 154 13.65 1.97 13.06
N SER A 155 14.29 2.49 12.01
CA SER A 155 14.56 1.74 10.78
C SER A 155 15.67 0.71 10.99
N VAL A 156 16.76 1.07 11.68
CA VAL A 156 17.81 0.12 12.03
C VAL A 156 17.30 -0.92 13.04
N PHE A 157 16.47 -0.50 13.98
CA PHE A 157 15.84 -1.38 14.96
C PHE A 157 14.91 -2.42 14.33
N ALA A 158 14.26 -2.07 13.21
CA ALA A 158 13.40 -2.99 12.48
C ALA A 158 14.18 -4.15 11.83
N VAL A 159 15.40 -3.88 11.34
CA VAL A 159 16.21 -4.86 10.58
C VAL A 159 17.25 -5.59 11.42
N SER A 160 17.62 -5.07 12.60
CA SER A 160 18.70 -5.63 13.43
C SER A 160 18.15 -6.49 14.58
N PRO A 161 18.54 -7.78 14.69
CA PRO A 161 18.10 -8.65 15.79
C PRO A 161 18.72 -8.28 17.15
N ASN A 162 19.92 -7.68 17.17
CA ASN A 162 20.64 -7.30 18.38
C ASN A 162 20.86 -5.79 18.36
N VAL A 163 19.94 -5.03 18.96
CA VAL A 163 19.96 -3.56 18.91
C VAL A 163 19.57 -2.93 20.24
N ALA A 164 20.31 -1.91 20.65
CA ALA A 164 19.87 -0.95 21.67
C ALA A 164 19.56 0.39 20.99
N PHE A 165 18.34 0.89 21.17
CA PHE A 165 17.92 2.18 20.66
C PHE A 165 17.79 3.17 21.82
N LEU A 166 18.64 4.19 21.79
CA LEU A 166 18.83 5.15 22.85
C LEU A 166 18.58 6.58 22.36
N TYR A 167 18.16 7.44 23.30
CA TYR A 167 18.11 8.88 23.12
C TYR A 167 18.90 9.55 24.23
N THR A 168 19.85 10.42 23.89
CA THR A 168 20.64 11.19 24.86
C THR A 168 20.26 12.66 24.77
N ASP A 169 19.70 13.19 25.86
CA ASP A 169 19.40 14.61 25.99
C ASP A 169 20.70 15.40 26.16
N VAL A 170 20.99 16.30 25.22
CA VAL A 170 22.26 17.06 25.16
C VAL A 170 22.40 18.01 26.35
N ASP A 171 21.29 18.57 26.86
CA ASP A 171 21.33 19.56 27.94
C ASP A 171 21.60 18.92 29.30
N SER A 172 20.96 17.79 29.59
CA SER A 172 21.13 17.08 30.87
C SER A 172 22.17 15.96 30.83
N ASN A 173 22.65 15.57 29.63
CA ASN A 173 23.46 14.38 29.40
C ASN A 173 22.82 13.09 29.95
N THR A 174 21.49 13.03 29.95
CA THR A 174 20.72 11.85 30.40
C THR A 174 20.38 10.97 29.20
N THR A 175 20.68 9.68 29.28
CA THR A 175 20.34 8.70 28.23
C THR A 175 19.12 7.88 28.61
N TYR A 176 18.15 7.85 27.71
CA TYR A 176 16.88 7.13 27.80
C TYR A 176 16.88 5.93 26.86
N VAL A 177 16.32 4.81 27.32
CA VAL A 177 16.08 3.62 26.49
C VAL A 177 14.76 3.80 25.75
N LEU A 178 14.82 3.89 24.42
CA LEU A 178 13.64 3.90 23.56
C LEU A 178 13.17 2.49 23.24
N SER A 179 14.11 1.57 22.98
CA SER A 179 13.80 0.15 22.78
C SER A 179 15.07 -0.71 22.77
N THR A 180 14.95 -1.99 23.09
CA THR A 180 16.06 -2.96 23.08
C THR A 180 15.63 -4.31 22.51
N LYS A 181 16.56 -5.03 21.88
CA LYS A 181 16.35 -6.38 21.32
C LYS A 181 17.60 -7.24 21.49
N GLY A 182 17.39 -8.55 21.50
CA GLY A 182 18.47 -9.54 21.49
C GLY A 182 19.35 -9.39 22.73
N CYS A 183 20.67 -9.35 22.51
CA CYS A 183 21.66 -9.26 23.60
C CYS A 183 21.55 -7.99 24.46
N PHE A 184 20.86 -6.95 24.00
CA PHE A 184 20.70 -5.69 24.75
C PHE A 184 19.45 -5.64 25.65
N SER A 185 18.62 -6.69 25.64
CA SER A 185 17.41 -6.74 26.48
C SER A 185 17.75 -6.69 27.98
N THR A 186 18.98 -7.06 28.35
CA THR A 186 19.50 -7.00 29.72
C THR A 186 19.80 -5.58 30.20
N LEU A 187 19.74 -4.57 29.33
CA LEU A 187 19.86 -3.16 29.72
C LEU A 187 18.61 -2.67 30.47
N LEU A 188 17.47 -3.34 30.28
CA LEU A 188 16.26 -3.03 31.02
C LEU A 188 16.36 -3.57 32.46
N PRO A 189 15.80 -2.86 33.46
CA PRO A 189 15.68 -3.39 34.80
C PRO A 189 14.99 -4.77 34.83
N PRO A 190 15.39 -5.68 35.74
CA PRO A 190 14.79 -7.01 35.81
C PRO A 190 13.27 -6.95 35.97
N GLY A 191 12.53 -7.59 35.06
CA GLY A 191 11.06 -7.62 35.07
C GLY A 191 10.39 -6.49 34.29
N GLU A 192 11.16 -5.54 33.74
CA GLU A 192 10.62 -4.51 32.85
C GLU A 192 10.61 -4.98 31.38
N HIS A 193 9.58 -4.57 30.66
CA HIS A 193 9.45 -4.78 29.23
C HIS A 193 9.90 -3.55 28.45
N ASN A 194 10.15 -3.71 27.15
CA ASN A 194 10.42 -2.57 26.29
C ASN A 194 9.29 -1.52 26.40
N PRO A 195 9.63 -0.23 26.55
CA PRO A 195 8.63 0.82 26.61
C PRO A 195 7.87 0.88 25.28
N ARG A 196 6.56 1.11 25.37
CA ARG A 196 5.71 1.27 24.20
C ARG A 196 5.69 2.76 23.83
N LEU A 197 6.39 3.12 22.76
CA LEU A 197 6.40 4.49 22.26
C LEU A 197 5.09 4.80 21.53
N ASP A 198 4.21 5.57 22.17
CA ASP A 198 3.01 6.13 21.58
C ASP A 198 2.97 7.67 21.75
N TYR A 199 1.89 8.31 21.28
CA TYR A 199 1.74 9.76 21.39
C TYR A 199 1.54 10.26 22.82
N ASP A 200 1.26 9.39 23.79
CA ASP A 200 1.02 9.74 25.19
C ASP A 200 2.24 9.48 26.07
N THR A 201 3.22 8.73 25.58
CA THR A 201 4.48 8.43 26.25
C THR A 201 5.25 9.70 26.59
N THR A 202 5.65 9.83 27.85
CA THR A 202 6.49 10.92 28.35
C THR A 202 7.92 10.45 28.61
N TRP A 203 8.86 11.39 28.76
CA TRP A 203 10.26 11.06 29.06
C TRP A 203 10.45 10.39 30.43
N ASP A 204 9.53 10.59 31.36
CA ASP A 204 9.59 9.97 32.69
C ASP A 204 9.09 8.52 32.69
N ASP A 205 8.37 8.11 31.63
CA ASP A 205 7.96 6.73 31.41
C ASP A 205 9.08 5.86 30.83
N LEU A 206 10.20 6.47 30.40
CA LEU A 206 11.30 5.78 29.75
C LEU A 206 12.40 5.37 30.75
N PRO A 207 12.90 4.12 30.69
CA PRO A 207 14.02 3.69 31.51
C PRO A 207 15.27 4.54 31.22
N ARG A 208 15.97 4.93 32.28
CA ARG A 208 17.24 5.68 32.18
C ARG A 208 18.42 4.74 32.32
N VAL A 209 19.41 4.92 31.46
CA VAL A 209 20.58 4.03 31.35
C VAL A 209 21.85 4.87 31.29
N SER A 210 22.95 4.35 31.85
CA SER A 210 24.28 4.88 31.60
C SER A 210 25.04 3.95 30.65
N TYR A 211 25.99 4.49 29.89
CA TYR A 211 26.83 3.65 29.03
C TYR A 211 27.64 2.62 29.85
N GLU A 212 27.90 2.87 31.14
CA GLU A 212 28.55 1.89 32.02
C GLU A 212 27.77 0.58 32.17
N ASN A 213 26.45 0.61 31.98
CA ASN A 213 25.61 -0.58 32.02
C ASN A 213 25.93 -1.56 30.89
N PHE A 214 26.55 -1.13 29.78
CA PHE A 214 27.02 -2.03 28.73
C PHE A 214 28.13 -2.99 29.19
N ALA A 215 28.85 -2.65 30.28
CA ALA A 215 29.83 -3.54 30.87
C ALA A 215 29.22 -4.75 31.60
N ARG A 216 27.90 -4.78 31.82
CA ARG A 216 27.20 -5.87 32.50
C ARG A 216 26.91 -7.02 31.53
N ASN A 217 27.84 -7.97 31.42
CA ASN A 217 27.68 -9.30 30.77
C ASN A 217 26.78 -9.35 29.52
N ILE A 218 26.89 -8.37 28.61
CA ILE A 218 26.26 -8.45 27.29
C ILE A 218 27.06 -9.46 26.47
N ARG A 219 26.54 -10.69 26.37
CA ARG A 219 27.10 -11.76 25.53
C ARG A 219 26.24 -11.89 24.28
N VAL A 220 26.88 -11.79 23.11
CA VAL A 220 26.22 -12.09 21.82
C VAL A 220 26.25 -13.61 21.63
N ASN A 221 25.34 -14.31 22.31
CA ASN A 221 25.34 -15.77 22.30
C ASN A 221 24.40 -16.32 21.21
N ILE A 222 24.82 -16.19 19.94
CA ILE A 222 24.15 -16.85 18.82
C ILE A 222 24.09 -18.38 19.00
N PRO A 223 25.12 -19.06 19.55
CA PRO A 223 25.02 -20.47 19.92
C PRO A 223 23.90 -20.77 20.92
N ALA A 224 23.67 -19.93 21.93
CA ALA A 224 22.60 -20.15 22.91
C ALA A 224 21.19 -20.08 22.30
N LEU A 225 20.97 -19.30 21.24
CA LEU A 225 19.68 -19.29 20.53
C LEU A 225 19.45 -20.63 19.79
N LEU A 226 20.52 -21.26 19.30
CA LEU A 226 20.49 -22.54 18.58
C LEU A 226 20.58 -23.76 19.52
N ASP A 227 21.08 -23.59 20.74
CA ASP A 227 21.22 -24.63 21.76
C ASP A 227 20.05 -24.64 22.79
N GLN A 228 19.05 -23.75 22.63
CA GLN A 228 17.82 -23.78 23.43
C GLN A 228 16.90 -24.91 22.97
N GLU A 229 16.81 -25.99 23.76
CA GLU A 229 15.87 -27.10 23.53
C GLU A 229 14.40 -26.67 23.73
N ASP A 230 14.14 -25.70 24.61
CA ASP A 230 12.82 -25.12 24.85
C ASP A 230 12.69 -23.72 24.25
N ILE A 231 12.12 -23.68 23.05
CA ILE A 231 11.75 -22.44 22.35
C ILE A 231 10.37 -21.98 22.85
N ASP A 232 10.29 -20.72 23.28
CA ASP A 232 9.05 -20.01 23.63
C ASP A 232 8.14 -19.86 22.38
N GLU A 233 6.87 -20.26 22.49
CA GLU A 233 5.91 -20.30 21.38
C GLU A 233 5.68 -18.90 20.77
N ASP A 234 5.68 -17.85 21.60
CA ASP A 234 5.51 -16.45 21.15
C ASP A 234 6.74 -15.94 20.40
N LEU A 235 7.94 -16.35 20.82
CA LEU A 235 9.19 -16.03 20.14
C LEU A 235 9.29 -16.78 18.81
N MET A 236 8.85 -18.05 18.79
CA MET A 236 8.79 -18.89 17.59
C MET A 236 7.86 -18.28 16.54
N GLN A 237 6.64 -17.86 16.92
CA GLN A 237 5.72 -17.17 16.01
C GLN A 237 6.30 -15.85 15.48
N LYS A 238 6.93 -15.03 16.35
CA LYS A 238 7.53 -13.76 15.92
C LYS A 238 8.71 -13.92 14.96
N ILE A 239 9.51 -14.98 15.12
CA ILE A 239 10.63 -15.30 14.22
C ILE A 239 10.09 -15.83 12.89
N MET A 240 9.08 -16.71 12.92
CA MET A 240 8.51 -17.34 11.72
C MET A 240 7.66 -16.40 10.87
N LEU A 241 6.97 -15.42 11.49
CA LEU A 241 6.14 -14.44 10.78
C LEU A 241 6.95 -13.41 9.98
N ASN A 242 8.27 -13.36 10.17
CA ASN A 242 9.16 -12.45 9.47
C ASN A 242 10.21 -13.24 8.68
N GLU A 243 9.98 -13.35 7.37
CA GLU A 243 10.84 -14.08 6.42
C GLU A 243 12.31 -13.60 6.46
N ASP A 244 12.54 -12.32 6.78
CA ASP A 244 13.88 -11.74 6.83
C ASP A 244 14.63 -12.14 8.11
N ASN A 245 13.93 -12.35 9.23
CA ASN A 245 14.54 -12.89 10.46
C ASN A 245 15.05 -14.32 10.22
N MET A 246 14.27 -15.14 9.51
CA MET A 246 14.64 -16.52 9.17
C MET A 246 15.83 -16.58 8.21
N LYS A 247 15.85 -15.74 7.17
CA LYS A 247 17.00 -15.62 6.26
C LYS A 247 18.25 -15.16 6.99
N THR A 248 18.12 -14.21 7.90
CA THR A 248 19.23 -13.69 8.72
C THR A 248 19.82 -14.77 9.62
N ILE A 249 18.96 -15.55 10.30
CA ILE A 249 19.38 -16.66 11.16
C ILE A 249 20.06 -17.75 10.31
N ALA A 250 19.50 -18.08 9.14
CA ALA A 250 20.06 -19.07 8.22
C ALA A 250 21.43 -18.69 7.68
N ILE A 251 21.59 -17.46 7.20
CA ILE A 251 22.86 -16.94 6.69
C ILE A 251 23.89 -16.87 7.82
N THR A 252 23.49 -16.41 9.01
CA THR A 252 24.41 -16.29 10.16
C THR A 252 24.85 -17.66 10.69
N ALA A 253 23.96 -18.66 10.74
CA ALA A 253 24.30 -20.02 11.12
C ALA A 253 25.23 -20.67 10.09
N ALA A 254 25.00 -20.46 8.79
CA ALA A 254 25.86 -20.94 7.73
C ALA A 254 27.27 -20.31 7.80
N LEU A 255 27.36 -18.99 7.98
CA LEU A 255 28.64 -18.28 8.11
C LEU A 255 29.45 -18.70 9.35
N LYS A 256 28.78 -19.13 10.42
CA LYS A 256 29.41 -19.57 11.67
C LYS A 256 29.64 -21.08 11.77
N GLY A 257 29.40 -21.84 10.70
CA GLY A 257 29.55 -23.31 10.70
C GLY A 257 28.52 -24.04 11.57
N ASN A 258 27.44 -23.36 11.95
CA ASN A 258 26.36 -23.89 12.79
C ASN A 258 25.13 -24.33 11.98
N ALA A 259 25.23 -24.46 10.66
CA ALA A 259 24.14 -24.94 9.81
C ALA A 259 23.49 -26.25 10.33
N PRO A 260 24.25 -27.27 10.79
CA PRO A 260 23.66 -28.51 11.32
C PRO A 260 22.90 -28.36 12.64
N LYS A 261 23.17 -27.28 13.39
CA LYS A 261 22.43 -26.94 14.61
C LYS A 261 21.13 -26.21 14.26
N LEU A 262 21.18 -25.33 13.26
CA LEU A 262 19.99 -24.68 12.74
C LEU A 262 19.01 -25.68 12.13
N ASP A 263 19.49 -26.65 11.35
CA ASP A 263 18.60 -27.68 10.77
C ASP A 263 17.86 -28.46 11.87
N ARG A 264 18.56 -28.86 12.92
CA ARG A 264 17.94 -29.51 14.11
C ARG A 264 16.95 -28.60 14.83
N TRP A 265 17.29 -27.32 14.97
CA TRP A 265 16.39 -26.34 15.57
C TRP A 265 15.12 -26.15 14.73
N LEU A 266 15.23 -26.10 13.40
CA LEU A 266 14.10 -26.01 12.47
C LEU A 266 13.22 -27.26 12.50
N ASP A 267 13.83 -28.45 12.59
CA ASP A 267 13.09 -29.70 12.75
C ASP A 267 12.29 -29.74 14.06
N ASN A 268 12.87 -29.21 15.15
CA ASN A 268 12.19 -29.07 16.45
C ASN A 268 11.05 -28.04 16.40
N VAL A 269 11.24 -26.92 15.71
CA VAL A 269 10.20 -25.91 15.49
C VAL A 269 9.05 -26.51 14.68
N LYS A 270 9.37 -27.25 13.61
CA LYS A 270 8.38 -27.89 12.75
C LYS A 270 7.55 -28.93 13.51
N THR A 271 8.19 -29.77 14.32
CA THR A 271 7.48 -30.74 15.17
C THR A 271 6.58 -30.06 16.21
N LYS A 272 7.01 -28.96 16.84
CA LYS A 272 6.15 -28.17 17.75
C LYS A 272 4.95 -27.53 17.04
N ILE A 273 5.12 -27.04 15.80
CA ILE A 273 4.02 -26.50 15.00
C ILE A 273 3.03 -27.60 14.63
N GLU A 274 3.52 -28.77 14.20
CA GLU A 274 2.68 -29.94 13.90
C GLU A 274 1.92 -30.41 15.15
N ASP A 275 2.52 -30.33 16.34
CA ASP A 275 1.87 -30.62 17.63
C ASP A 275 0.80 -29.57 18.02
N ILE A 276 1.01 -28.30 17.69
CA ILE A 276 0.03 -27.22 17.90
C ILE A 276 -1.14 -27.36 16.91
N GLU A 277 -0.84 -27.67 15.65
CA GLU A 277 -1.83 -27.91 14.59
C GLU A 277 -2.65 -29.18 14.86
N THR A 278 -2.05 -30.26 15.38
CA THR A 278 -2.80 -31.47 15.81
C THR A 278 -3.67 -31.23 17.04
N ARG A 279 -3.31 -30.28 17.92
CA ARG A 279 -4.19 -29.83 19.03
C ARG A 279 -5.34 -28.94 18.56
N GLN A 280 -5.20 -28.28 17.41
CA GLN A 280 -6.20 -27.34 16.85
C GLN A 280 -7.06 -27.94 15.72
N SER A 281 -6.62 -29.03 15.09
CA SER A 281 -7.28 -29.66 13.93
C SER A 281 -8.30 -30.74 14.27
N SER A 282 -9.20 -30.44 15.20
CA SER A 282 -10.50 -31.13 15.25
C SER A 282 -11.54 -30.55 14.28
N ASP A 283 -11.18 -29.64 13.36
CA ASP A 283 -12.03 -29.26 12.21
C ASP A 283 -11.22 -28.69 11.01
N THR A 284 -10.99 -29.58 10.03
CA THR A 284 -10.81 -29.42 8.56
C THR A 284 -9.76 -28.50 7.87
N LEU A 285 -8.95 -29.21 7.04
CA LEU A 285 -8.34 -28.96 5.71
C LEU A 285 -7.00 -28.21 5.54
N GLU A 286 -5.96 -29.01 5.22
CA GLU A 286 -4.53 -28.70 5.03
C GLU A 286 -4.16 -27.92 3.76
N SER A 287 -3.07 -27.12 3.86
CA SER A 287 -2.45 -26.33 2.79
C SER A 287 -1.21 -27.02 2.17
N GLN A 288 -1.18 -27.13 0.85
CA GLN A 288 -0.17 -27.82 0.03
C GLN A 288 1.20 -27.12 -0.11
N LEU A 289 1.44 -26.00 0.57
CA LEU A 289 2.60 -25.12 0.33
C LEU A 289 3.94 -25.66 0.92
N MET A 290 3.91 -26.45 1.99
CA MET A 290 5.11 -26.94 2.69
C MET A 290 5.76 -28.17 2.03
N LYS A 291 4.97 -28.96 1.29
CA LYS A 291 5.49 -30.13 0.54
C LYS A 291 6.39 -29.69 -0.63
N ASP A 292 6.09 -28.55 -1.26
CA ASP A 292 6.84 -28.05 -2.41
C ASP A 292 8.20 -27.45 -2.04
N THR A 293 8.34 -26.90 -0.82
CA THR A 293 9.59 -26.27 -0.38
C THR A 293 10.62 -27.32 0.10
N THR A 294 10.15 -28.34 0.82
CA THR A 294 11.01 -29.43 1.32
C THR A 294 11.58 -30.27 0.17
N THR A 295 10.76 -30.54 -0.86
CA THR A 295 11.17 -31.33 -2.04
C THR A 295 12.21 -30.61 -2.91
N ARG A 296 12.26 -29.27 -2.88
CA ARG A 296 13.21 -28.46 -3.67
C ARG A 296 14.60 -28.38 -3.04
N LEU A 297 14.72 -28.48 -1.73
CA LEU A 297 16.01 -28.44 -1.03
C LEU A 297 16.76 -29.78 -1.11
N SER A 298 16.04 -30.91 -1.21
CA SER A 298 16.65 -32.23 -1.32
C SER A 298 17.24 -32.53 -2.71
N GLN A 299 16.97 -31.70 -3.72
CA GLN A 299 17.38 -31.96 -5.11
C GLN A 299 18.65 -31.21 -5.55
N SER A 300 19.23 -30.35 -4.71
CA SER A 300 20.45 -29.60 -5.06
C SER A 300 21.77 -30.28 -4.66
N GLU A 301 21.74 -31.44 -4.01
CA GLU A 301 22.95 -32.18 -3.58
C GLU A 301 23.11 -33.54 -4.28
N SER A 302 23.08 -33.58 -5.61
CA SER A 302 23.81 -34.64 -6.32
C SER A 302 24.10 -34.25 -7.77
N SER A 303 25.37 -33.95 -8.09
CA SER A 303 26.10 -34.54 -9.23
C SER A 303 27.40 -33.76 -9.54
N GLN A 304 28.55 -34.37 -9.24
CA GLN A 304 29.81 -34.13 -9.95
C GLN A 304 29.97 -35.19 -11.07
N PRO A 305 30.56 -34.87 -12.25
CA PRO A 305 30.65 -35.80 -13.37
C PRO A 305 32.03 -36.47 -13.48
N PRO A 306 32.14 -37.64 -14.15
CA PRO A 306 33.36 -38.02 -14.83
C PRO A 306 33.24 -37.92 -16.36
N ARG A 307 34.39 -37.57 -16.96
CA ARG A 307 34.70 -37.57 -18.40
C ARG A 307 34.44 -38.93 -19.06
N GLN A 308 34.00 -38.93 -20.32
CA GLN A 308 34.74 -39.41 -21.52
C GLN A 308 33.81 -39.54 -22.76
N VAL A 309 34.17 -38.87 -23.87
CA VAL A 309 34.61 -39.42 -25.18
C VAL A 309 33.47 -39.74 -26.18
N ILE A 310 33.51 -39.01 -27.30
CA ILE A 310 32.73 -39.20 -28.55
C ILE A 310 33.43 -40.30 -29.38
N PRO A 311 32.73 -41.18 -30.15
CA PRO A 311 32.59 -40.89 -31.59
C PRO A 311 31.27 -41.38 -32.28
N THR A 312 30.78 -40.51 -33.18
CA THR A 312 30.09 -40.75 -34.49
C THR A 312 29.47 -42.12 -34.84
N ARG A 313 28.25 -42.14 -35.42
CA ARG A 313 27.92 -42.18 -36.88
C ARG A 313 26.56 -42.87 -37.19
N ARG A 314 25.76 -42.21 -38.04
CA ARG A 314 24.86 -42.71 -39.13
C ARG A 314 23.73 -43.77 -38.90
N LEU A 315 22.56 -43.37 -39.43
CA LEU A 315 21.63 -44.06 -40.35
C LEU A 315 20.28 -44.60 -39.83
N SER A 316 19.23 -44.04 -40.47
CA SER A 316 18.08 -44.68 -41.13
C SER A 316 16.87 -45.20 -40.33
N ALA A 317 15.75 -44.53 -40.63
CA ALA A 317 14.52 -45.06 -41.23
C ALA A 317 13.36 -45.57 -40.36
N SER A 318 12.18 -45.05 -40.76
CA SER A 318 10.84 -45.63 -40.71
C SER A 318 10.12 -45.72 -39.36
N ILE A 319 8.99 -45.01 -39.25
CA ILE A 319 7.67 -45.56 -39.59
C ILE A 319 6.63 -44.42 -39.72
N ASN A 320 5.90 -44.45 -40.83
CA ASN A 320 4.71 -43.67 -41.14
C ASN A 320 3.56 -43.96 -40.16
N SER A 321 2.66 -43.00 -39.92
CA SER A 321 1.23 -43.12 -40.30
C SER A 321 0.37 -41.98 -39.73
N MET A 322 -0.58 -41.54 -40.56
CA MET A 322 -1.74 -40.67 -40.28
C MET A 322 -1.54 -39.16 -40.19
N ARG A 323 -1.49 -38.50 -41.36
CA ARG A 323 -2.31 -37.30 -41.62
C ARG A 323 -2.36 -36.95 -43.11
N LYS A 324 -3.54 -37.16 -43.70
CA LYS A 324 -4.17 -36.47 -44.85
C LYS A 324 -5.54 -37.15 -44.94
N SER A 325 -6.68 -36.45 -44.95
CA SER A 325 -7.09 -35.50 -45.97
C SER A 325 -8.33 -34.75 -45.46
N SER A 326 -8.50 -33.48 -45.77
CA SER A 326 -9.50 -33.05 -46.77
C SER A 326 -9.52 -31.53 -46.87
N VAL A 327 -9.77 -31.08 -48.09
CA VAL A 327 -9.71 -29.73 -48.66
C VAL A 327 -11.04 -29.50 -49.36
N ARG A 328 -11.52 -28.23 -49.36
CA ARG A 328 -12.58 -27.65 -50.22
C ARG A 328 -14.02 -28.09 -49.91
N MET A 329 -15.07 -27.27 -50.08
CA MET A 329 -15.24 -26.04 -50.86
C MET A 329 -16.43 -25.21 -50.30
N ASP A 330 -16.49 -23.96 -50.72
CA ASP A 330 -17.62 -23.02 -50.66
C ASP A 330 -18.96 -23.64 -51.11
N ASP A 331 -20.09 -23.20 -50.57
CA ASP A 331 -21.02 -22.24 -51.18
C ASP A 331 -22.33 -22.12 -50.34
N GLU A 332 -23.12 -21.10 -50.66
CA GLU A 332 -24.52 -20.84 -50.30
C GLU A 332 -24.85 -19.74 -49.27
N ARG A 333 -25.38 -18.68 -49.88
CA ARG A 333 -26.04 -17.49 -49.35
C ARG A 333 -27.48 -17.79 -48.88
N GLU A 334 -28.04 -16.78 -48.23
CA GLU A 334 -29.40 -16.26 -48.46
C GLU A 334 -30.52 -16.72 -47.51
N HIS A 335 -30.80 -15.92 -46.47
CA HIS A 335 -32.09 -15.22 -46.37
C HIS A 335 -32.17 -14.20 -45.22
N GLN A 336 -32.89 -13.13 -45.54
CA GLN A 336 -33.62 -12.19 -44.66
C GLN A 336 -32.89 -10.99 -44.06
N ARG A 337 -32.93 -9.93 -44.88
CA ARG A 337 -32.94 -8.52 -44.50
C ARG A 337 -34.37 -7.98 -44.38
N ARG A 338 -34.46 -6.90 -43.58
CA ARG A 338 -35.46 -5.79 -43.55
C ARG A 338 -36.76 -6.11 -42.79
N VAL A 339 -37.29 -5.19 -41.97
CA VAL A 339 -37.66 -3.81 -42.32
C VAL A 339 -37.54 -2.86 -41.11
N SER A 340 -37.14 -1.61 -41.39
CA SER A 340 -37.25 -0.44 -40.50
C SER A 340 -38.65 0.14 -40.48
N SER A 341 -39.09 0.81 -39.41
CA SER A 341 -39.72 2.13 -39.55
C SER A 341 -39.96 2.82 -38.20
N TYR A 342 -39.82 4.14 -38.28
CA TYR A 342 -40.35 5.18 -37.41
C TYR A 342 -41.84 4.99 -37.09
N SER A 343 -42.28 5.42 -35.89
CA SER A 343 -43.42 6.34 -35.77
C SER A 343 -43.49 6.98 -34.37
N TYR A 344 -43.66 8.30 -34.38
CA TYR A 344 -43.98 9.19 -33.26
C TYR A 344 -45.42 9.67 -33.53
N SER A 345 -46.34 9.66 -32.55
CA SER A 345 -47.48 10.59 -32.37
C SER A 345 -48.63 10.03 -31.48
N HIS A 346 -48.85 10.70 -30.35
CA HIS A 346 -50.11 11.34 -29.88
C HIS A 346 -51.44 10.60 -29.56
N LEU A 347 -51.96 10.95 -28.35
CA LEU A 347 -53.36 11.06 -27.85
C LEU A 347 -54.09 9.72 -27.53
N TYR A 348 -54.72 9.53 -26.37
CA TYR A 348 -55.79 10.34 -25.75
C TYR A 348 -55.79 10.32 -24.21
N GLU A 349 -56.26 11.44 -23.63
CA GLU A 349 -56.94 11.54 -22.33
C GLU A 349 -58.23 10.72 -22.35
N GLU A 350 -58.58 10.07 -21.22
CA GLU A 350 -59.99 9.92 -20.87
C GLU A 350 -60.15 9.74 -19.36
N ASP A 351 -60.92 10.67 -18.80
CA ASP A 351 -61.45 10.70 -17.44
C ASP A 351 -62.30 9.46 -17.15
N SER A 352 -62.21 8.94 -15.94
CA SER A 352 -63.33 8.22 -15.33
C SER A 352 -63.46 8.58 -13.85
N GLU A 353 -64.31 9.58 -13.63
CA GLU A 353 -65.13 9.66 -12.43
C GLU A 353 -66.07 8.43 -12.44
N ASP A 354 -66.05 7.61 -11.39
CA ASP A 354 -67.27 6.91 -11.01
C ASP A 354 -67.41 6.80 -9.50
N SER A 355 -68.62 7.19 -9.11
CA SER A 355 -69.24 7.22 -7.81
C SER A 355 -69.61 5.82 -7.30
N GLY A 356 -69.55 5.60 -5.99
CA GLY A 356 -70.05 4.37 -5.38
C GLY A 356 -69.98 4.40 -3.86
N THR A 357 -71.12 4.78 -3.27
CA THR A 357 -71.44 4.88 -1.84
C THR A 357 -71.38 3.56 -1.07
N ASP A 358 -70.98 3.68 0.20
CA ASP A 358 -71.40 2.97 1.42
C ASP A 358 -71.71 1.46 1.39
N GLU A 359 -71.01 0.69 2.24
CA GLU A 359 -71.68 -0.01 3.35
C GLU A 359 -70.70 -0.53 4.43
N ASN A 360 -70.98 -0.06 5.65
CA ASN A 360 -70.63 -0.50 7.01
C ASN A 360 -69.92 -1.85 7.27
N GLY A 361 -69.01 -1.82 8.25
CA GLY A 361 -69.12 -2.77 9.38
C GLY A 361 -67.85 -3.37 9.97
N VAL A 362 -67.55 -2.94 11.21
CA VAL A 362 -66.91 -3.73 12.29
C VAL A 362 -65.38 -3.88 12.25
N HIS A 363 -64.67 -2.97 12.94
CA HIS A 363 -63.69 -3.32 13.99
C HIS A 363 -63.20 -2.06 14.72
N GLU A 364 -64.06 -1.53 15.59
CA GLU A 364 -63.76 -0.40 16.48
C GLU A 364 -63.76 -0.87 17.94
N ILE A 365 -62.72 -1.59 18.36
CA ILE A 365 -62.35 -1.75 19.79
C ILE A 365 -60.82 -1.96 19.90
N ALA A 366 -60.03 -0.91 19.63
CA ALA A 366 -58.61 -0.86 20.02
C ALA A 366 -58.00 0.57 19.92
N ARG A 367 -58.78 1.63 20.16
CA ARG A 367 -58.34 3.00 19.84
C ARG A 367 -58.56 4.08 20.90
N GLU A 368 -58.83 3.73 22.15
CA GLU A 368 -58.96 4.72 23.23
C GLU A 368 -58.16 4.33 24.47
N ARG A 369 -56.83 4.45 24.41
CA ARG A 369 -55.98 4.79 25.56
C ARG A 369 -54.67 5.37 25.06
N LEU A 370 -54.64 6.67 24.76
CA LEU A 370 -53.44 7.53 24.77
C LEU A 370 -53.84 8.96 24.35
N THR A 371 -54.57 9.67 25.21
CA THR A 371 -54.73 11.12 25.11
C THR A 371 -54.66 11.72 26.51
N LYS A 372 -53.43 12.06 26.92
CA LYS A 372 -53.13 13.25 27.75
C LYS A 372 -51.62 13.37 27.93
N ALA A 373 -51.02 14.16 27.03
CA ALA A 373 -49.85 14.95 27.34
C ALA A 373 -49.85 16.15 26.39
N GLU A 374 -50.18 17.31 26.96
CA GLU A 374 -49.87 18.61 26.38
C GLU A 374 -48.34 18.70 26.20
N LYS A 375 -47.87 18.52 24.97
CA LYS A 375 -46.53 18.91 24.53
C LYS A 375 -46.68 19.55 23.16
N GLY A 376 -46.20 20.78 23.07
CA GLY A 376 -46.50 21.73 22.00
C GLY A 376 -46.14 21.25 20.59
N ASP A 377 -46.67 22.01 19.64
CA ASP A 377 -46.71 21.91 18.16
C ASP A 377 -45.39 21.55 17.41
N TYR A 378 -44.31 21.23 18.11
CA TYR A 378 -43.00 20.83 17.57
C TYR A 378 -42.99 19.39 16.99
N ASP A 379 -43.89 18.50 17.42
CA ASP A 379 -43.96 17.11 16.93
C ASP A 379 -44.53 16.98 15.50
N LYS A 380 -45.16 18.02 14.95
CA LYS A 380 -45.67 18.00 13.56
C LYS A 380 -44.59 18.26 12.51
N LEU A 381 -43.44 18.84 12.89
CA LEU A 381 -42.39 19.30 11.97
C LEU A 381 -41.26 18.29 11.77
N ASN A 382 -41.20 17.22 12.56
CA ASN A 382 -40.09 16.25 12.54
C ASN A 382 -40.53 14.88 11.99
N LEU A 383 -39.58 14.14 11.44
CA LEU A 383 -39.76 12.72 11.09
C LEU A 383 -39.69 11.85 12.35
N ALA A 384 -40.11 10.58 12.22
CA ALA A 384 -40.01 9.62 13.32
C ALA A 384 -38.56 9.33 13.73
N VAL A 385 -37.61 9.57 12.82
CA VAL A 385 -36.16 9.49 13.08
C VAL A 385 -35.69 10.81 13.71
N PRO A 386 -35.08 10.79 14.91
CA PRO A 386 -34.68 12.00 15.63
C PRO A 386 -33.73 12.91 14.84
N GLY A 387 -33.95 14.23 14.94
CA GLY A 387 -33.09 15.25 14.32
C GLY A 387 -33.42 15.60 12.88
N PHE A 388 -34.27 14.82 12.20
CA PHE A 388 -34.68 15.09 10.81
C PHE A 388 -36.01 15.82 10.74
N ARG A 389 -36.07 16.85 9.89
CA ARG A 389 -37.25 17.65 9.61
C ARG A 389 -38.09 16.99 8.52
N ARG A 390 -39.42 17.14 8.61
CA ARG A 390 -40.33 16.71 7.54
C ARG A 390 -40.12 17.54 6.27
N PRO A 391 -40.09 16.91 5.10
CA PRO A 391 -40.00 17.62 3.83
C PRO A 391 -41.26 18.44 3.59
N THR A 392 -41.10 19.61 2.98
CA THR A 392 -42.20 20.51 2.62
C THR A 392 -42.59 20.40 1.15
N GLN A 393 -41.70 19.88 0.30
CA GLN A 393 -41.89 19.75 -1.14
C GLN A 393 -41.50 18.35 -1.63
N ARG A 394 -42.08 17.91 -2.75
CA ARG A 394 -41.83 16.57 -3.32
C ARG A 394 -40.37 16.33 -3.72
N SER A 395 -39.66 17.37 -4.14
CA SER A 395 -38.24 17.33 -4.52
C SER A 395 -37.30 17.08 -3.33
N GLU A 396 -37.77 17.31 -2.10
CA GLU A 396 -36.94 17.28 -0.89
C GLU A 396 -36.83 15.89 -0.26
N PHE A 397 -37.47 14.86 -0.83
CA PHE A 397 -37.42 13.51 -0.29
C PHE A 397 -37.65 12.42 -1.33
N PHE A 398 -37.10 11.24 -1.05
CA PHE A 398 -37.44 10.04 -1.79
C PHE A 398 -38.63 9.32 -1.12
N SER A 399 -39.65 8.96 -1.91
CA SER A 399 -40.70 8.04 -1.45
C SER A 399 -41.05 7.01 -2.51
N SER A 400 -41.29 5.80 -2.03
CA SER A 400 -41.92 4.70 -2.75
C SER A 400 -42.85 3.96 -1.76
N THR A 401 -43.32 2.78 -2.11
CA THR A 401 -44.07 1.91 -1.21
C THR A 401 -43.12 1.26 -0.21
N CYS A 402 -43.42 1.38 1.09
CA CYS A 402 -42.61 0.74 2.12
C CYS A 402 -42.74 -0.79 2.04
N PRO A 403 -41.65 -1.56 1.88
CA PRO A 403 -41.73 -3.01 1.78
C PRO A 403 -42.15 -3.70 3.10
N MET A 404 -42.10 -2.99 4.23
CA MET A 404 -42.44 -3.55 5.55
C MET A 404 -43.89 -3.35 5.97
N CYS A 405 -44.47 -2.20 5.65
CA CYS A 405 -45.85 -1.86 6.05
C CYS A 405 -46.78 -1.59 4.87
N SER A 406 -46.29 -1.77 3.64
CA SER A 406 -46.99 -1.56 2.38
C SER A 406 -47.60 -0.16 2.20
N THR A 407 -47.23 0.81 3.04
CA THR A 407 -47.74 2.17 2.94
C THR A 407 -46.95 2.94 1.88
N SER A 408 -47.66 3.53 0.92
CA SER A 408 -47.10 4.35 -0.15
C SER A 408 -46.93 5.82 0.27
N GLY A 409 -46.10 6.57 -0.48
CA GLY A 409 -45.96 8.02 -0.32
C GLY A 409 -45.21 8.50 0.93
N ARG A 410 -44.59 7.60 1.70
CA ARG A 410 -43.80 7.96 2.89
C ARG A 410 -42.32 8.13 2.57
N VAL A 411 -41.64 8.98 3.35
CA VAL A 411 -40.18 9.15 3.27
C VAL A 411 -39.52 7.80 3.53
N LEU A 412 -38.75 7.33 2.55
CA LEU A 412 -37.95 6.13 2.71
C LEU A 412 -36.64 6.43 3.42
N THR A 413 -36.09 5.43 4.08
CA THR A 413 -34.97 5.54 5.00
C THR A 413 -34.03 4.36 4.77
N LEU A 414 -32.75 4.67 4.56
CA LEU A 414 -31.69 3.67 4.48
C LEU A 414 -31.39 3.13 5.87
N VAL A 415 -31.32 1.81 6.01
CA VAL A 415 -30.89 1.15 7.24
C VAL A 415 -29.38 0.92 7.17
N LEU A 416 -28.64 1.52 8.10
CA LEU A 416 -27.19 1.45 8.17
C LEU A 416 -26.76 0.50 9.28
N ARG A 417 -25.92 -0.48 8.96
CA ARG A 417 -25.39 -1.47 9.89
C ARG A 417 -24.04 -1.06 10.48
N ASP A 418 -23.67 -1.70 11.57
CA ASP A 418 -22.32 -1.60 12.13
C ASP A 418 -21.29 -2.15 11.13
N PRO A 419 -20.07 -1.57 11.09
CA PRO A 419 -18.94 -2.17 10.39
C PRO A 419 -18.70 -3.60 10.87
N SER A 420 -18.44 -4.54 9.95
CA SER A 420 -18.14 -5.92 10.32
C SER A 420 -16.89 -5.97 11.22
N PRO A 421 -16.97 -6.58 12.42
CA PRO A 421 -15.84 -6.63 13.36
C PRO A 421 -14.70 -7.54 12.88
N SER A 422 -14.96 -8.41 11.90
CA SER A 422 -13.99 -9.37 11.35
C SER A 422 -13.01 -8.78 10.34
N ALA A 423 -13.25 -7.56 9.86
CA ALA A 423 -12.39 -6.94 8.86
C ALA A 423 -11.57 -5.81 9.49
N THR A 424 -10.25 -5.99 9.52
CA THR A 424 -9.29 -4.95 9.88
C THR A 424 -8.38 -4.69 8.69
N THR A 425 -8.61 -3.57 8.02
CA THR A 425 -7.75 -3.10 6.94
C THR A 425 -6.62 -2.28 7.53
N LYS A 426 -5.38 -2.64 7.17
CA LYS A 426 -4.18 -1.89 7.55
C LYS A 426 -4.30 -0.43 7.09
N ASP A 427 -3.88 0.50 7.95
CA ASP A 427 -3.84 1.95 7.70
C ASP A 427 -5.22 2.63 7.49
N LEU A 428 -6.33 1.91 7.69
CA LEU A 428 -7.66 2.54 7.73
C LEU A 428 -7.87 3.26 9.07
N PRO A 429 -8.43 4.49 9.09
CA PRO A 429 -8.67 5.22 10.33
C PRO A 429 -9.46 4.42 11.37
N LEU A 430 -8.96 4.37 12.61
CA LEU A 430 -9.60 3.67 13.72
C LEU A 430 -10.95 4.30 14.09
N PRO A 431 -11.90 3.51 14.65
CA PRO A 431 -13.14 4.06 15.19
C PRO A 431 -12.87 5.21 16.17
N GLY A 432 -13.63 6.30 16.06
CA GLY A 432 -13.48 7.49 16.90
C GLY A 432 -12.29 8.40 16.59
N SER A 433 -11.42 8.06 15.63
CA SER A 433 -10.23 8.86 15.31
C SER A 433 -10.53 10.21 14.65
N LEU A 434 -11.73 10.38 14.07
CA LEU A 434 -12.14 11.60 13.35
C LEU A 434 -11.11 12.06 12.31
N SER A 435 -10.44 11.11 11.67
CA SER A 435 -9.30 11.35 10.79
C SER A 435 -9.70 12.13 9.55
N LYS A 436 -8.86 13.09 9.17
CA LYS A 436 -9.02 13.85 7.93
C LYS A 436 -8.40 13.08 6.75
N LEU A 437 -9.12 13.02 5.64
CA LEU A 437 -8.73 12.23 4.48
C LEU A 437 -8.14 13.11 3.36
N VAL A 438 -7.15 12.56 2.67
CA VAL A 438 -6.64 13.09 1.40
C VAL A 438 -7.54 12.65 0.25
N TYR A 439 -8.02 11.39 0.27
CA TYR A 439 -8.83 10.80 -0.79
C TYR A 439 -10.18 10.22 -0.27
N PRO A 440 -11.15 11.07 0.14
CA PRO A 440 -12.43 10.63 0.70
C PRO A 440 -13.22 9.61 -0.16
N LEU A 441 -13.34 9.84 -1.48
CA LEU A 441 -14.08 8.95 -2.39
C LEU A 441 -13.54 7.50 -2.45
N THR A 442 -12.29 7.26 -2.06
CA THR A 442 -11.69 5.91 -2.05
C THR A 442 -12.28 5.04 -0.95
N MET A 443 -12.89 5.65 0.07
CA MET A 443 -13.34 4.93 1.25
C MET A 443 -14.50 3.98 0.98
N GLY A 444 -15.18 4.03 -0.16
CA GLY A 444 -16.33 3.15 -0.43
C GLY A 444 -16.01 1.65 -0.51
N ASN A 445 -14.76 1.29 -0.82
CA ASN A 445 -14.37 -0.08 -1.13
C ASN A 445 -13.92 -0.93 0.06
N TYR A 446 -13.76 -0.35 1.25
CA TYR A 446 -13.36 -1.09 2.44
C TYR A 446 -14.55 -1.90 3.01
N ALA A 447 -14.24 -3.00 3.68
CA ALA A 447 -15.27 -3.83 4.31
C ALA A 447 -15.92 -3.10 5.50
N GLU A 448 -15.13 -2.32 6.23
CA GLU A 448 -15.55 -1.51 7.38
C GLU A 448 -16.48 -0.36 7.00
N THR A 449 -16.53 0.00 5.73
CA THR A 449 -17.40 1.04 5.18
C THR A 449 -18.60 0.47 4.43
N ASP A 450 -18.76 -0.85 4.36
CA ASP A 450 -19.94 -1.52 3.80
C ASP A 450 -21.12 -1.51 4.78
N ILE A 451 -21.57 -0.29 5.08
CA ILE A 451 -22.56 0.02 6.12
C ILE A 451 -24.00 0.01 5.60
N ILE A 452 -24.22 -0.02 4.29
CA ILE A 452 -25.57 0.03 3.70
C ILE A 452 -26.13 -1.38 3.56
N THR A 453 -27.21 -1.67 4.29
CA THR A 453 -27.92 -2.95 4.19
C THR A 453 -28.73 -3.06 2.88
N ASN A 454 -29.24 -4.25 2.56
CA ASN A 454 -30.18 -4.43 1.45
C ASN A 454 -31.64 -4.12 1.86
N THR A 455 -31.84 -3.48 3.02
CA THR A 455 -33.16 -3.15 3.57
C THR A 455 -33.41 -1.66 3.51
N ILE A 456 -34.56 -1.29 2.94
CA ILE A 456 -35.12 0.07 2.95
C ILE A 456 -36.51 0.03 3.58
N ALA A 457 -36.88 1.05 4.34
CA ALA A 457 -38.19 1.13 4.99
C ALA A 457 -38.65 2.58 5.11
N CYS A 458 -39.94 2.82 5.38
CA CYS A 458 -40.40 4.17 5.73
C CYS A 458 -39.81 4.63 7.06
N ASP A 459 -39.76 5.95 7.29
CA ASP A 459 -39.20 6.58 8.49
C ASP A 459 -39.72 5.95 9.80
N VAL A 460 -41.03 5.67 9.90
CA VAL A 460 -41.64 5.05 11.09
C VAL A 460 -41.14 3.62 11.31
N CYS A 461 -41.10 2.81 10.25
CA CYS A 461 -40.61 1.42 10.34
C CYS A 461 -39.11 1.40 10.65
N ALA A 462 -38.31 2.25 10.00
CA ALA A 462 -36.89 2.36 10.24
C ALA A 462 -36.58 2.84 11.68
N ALA A 463 -37.37 3.77 12.23
CA ALA A 463 -37.26 4.16 13.64
C ALA A 463 -37.55 2.97 14.58
N GLY A 464 -38.50 2.11 14.23
CA GLY A 464 -38.76 0.85 14.94
C GLY A 464 -37.57 -0.11 14.89
N ILE A 465 -36.99 -0.32 13.71
CA ILE A 465 -35.78 -1.15 13.50
C ILE A 465 -34.61 -0.62 14.34
N SER A 466 -34.38 0.69 14.31
CA SER A 466 -33.28 1.32 15.05
C SER A 466 -33.43 1.15 16.57
N LYS A 467 -34.66 1.13 17.10
CA LYS A 467 -34.92 0.88 18.53
C LYS A 467 -34.69 -0.58 18.93
N ASN A 468 -34.96 -1.52 18.04
CA ASN A 468 -34.74 -2.95 18.27
C ASN A 468 -33.26 -3.33 18.17
N GLY A 469 -32.45 -2.53 17.46
CA GLY A 469 -30.99 -2.70 17.36
C GLY A 469 -30.54 -3.75 16.34
N THR A 470 -31.45 -4.55 15.79
CA THR A 470 -31.17 -5.54 14.73
C THR A 470 -32.21 -5.46 13.60
N ASN A 471 -31.78 -5.75 12.38
CA ASN A 471 -32.68 -5.86 11.22
C ASN A 471 -33.21 -7.30 11.07
N ALA A 472 -34.11 -7.53 10.11
CA ALA A 472 -34.67 -8.86 9.82
C ALA A 472 -33.62 -9.88 9.33
N SER A 473 -32.46 -9.40 8.86
CA SER A 473 -31.33 -10.23 8.43
C SER A 473 -30.34 -10.56 9.56
N GLY A 474 -30.58 -10.05 10.78
CA GLY A 474 -29.70 -10.24 11.93
C GLY A 474 -28.51 -9.28 12.00
N ASP A 475 -28.37 -8.33 11.06
CA ASP A 475 -27.34 -7.29 11.16
C ASP A 475 -27.66 -6.34 12.31
N ARG A 476 -26.63 -5.96 13.07
CA ARG A 476 -26.73 -4.90 14.07
C ARG A 476 -26.86 -3.54 13.38
N VAL A 477 -27.89 -2.79 13.74
CA VAL A 477 -28.24 -1.50 13.12
C VAL A 477 -27.52 -0.39 13.88
N ALA A 478 -26.61 0.30 13.19
CA ALA A 478 -25.85 1.43 13.74
C ALA A 478 -26.66 2.72 13.72
N ALA A 479 -27.34 2.98 12.60
CA ALA A 479 -28.12 4.19 12.40
C ALA A 479 -29.14 4.01 11.27
N VAL A 480 -30.06 4.96 11.13
CA VAL A 480 -31.03 5.01 10.02
C VAL A 480 -31.00 6.40 9.40
N LEU A 481 -30.93 6.46 8.07
CA LEU A 481 -30.76 7.71 7.31
C LEU A 481 -32.00 7.97 6.44
N PRO A 482 -32.91 8.87 6.86
CA PRO A 482 -34.02 9.30 6.03
C PRO A 482 -33.52 9.95 4.75
N LEU A 483 -34.12 9.58 3.62
CA LEU A 483 -33.81 10.12 2.30
C LEU A 483 -34.54 11.46 2.12
N VAL A 484 -33.93 12.50 2.67
CA VAL A 484 -34.42 13.89 2.67
C VAL A 484 -33.30 14.86 2.27
N SER A 485 -33.66 16.08 1.89
CA SER A 485 -32.71 17.15 1.54
C SER A 485 -31.61 17.30 2.60
N TYR A 486 -30.36 17.30 2.12
CA TYR A 486 -29.16 17.49 2.91
C TYR A 486 -29.11 18.90 3.48
N ASP A 487 -29.37 19.93 2.67
CA ASP A 487 -29.27 21.34 3.08
C ASP A 487 -30.15 21.65 4.31
N LYS A 488 -31.35 21.09 4.35
CA LYS A 488 -32.29 21.27 5.48
C LYS A 488 -31.99 20.41 6.71
N ASN A 489 -31.18 19.36 6.55
CA ASN A 489 -30.95 18.33 7.58
C ASN A 489 -29.45 18.03 7.81
N GLN A 490 -28.57 18.96 7.46
CA GLN A 490 -27.12 18.75 7.39
C GLN A 490 -26.56 18.14 8.67
N ASP A 491 -26.94 18.67 9.84
CA ASP A 491 -26.36 18.23 11.10
C ASP A 491 -26.75 16.79 11.47
N ALA A 492 -28.02 16.46 11.31
CA ALA A 492 -28.55 15.12 11.57
C ALA A 492 -27.99 14.11 10.55
N TRP A 493 -27.92 14.50 9.28
CA TRP A 493 -27.35 13.69 8.21
C TRP A 493 -25.89 13.33 8.50
N LEU A 494 -25.04 14.34 8.81
CA LEU A 494 -23.62 14.13 9.10
C LEU A 494 -23.43 13.29 10.36
N GLN A 495 -24.25 13.51 11.40
CA GLN A 495 -24.19 12.71 12.62
C GLN A 495 -24.56 11.24 12.37
N THR A 496 -25.59 10.97 11.57
CA THR A 496 -26.02 9.61 11.22
C THR A 496 -24.95 8.86 10.45
N VAL A 497 -24.34 9.49 9.44
CA VAL A 497 -23.25 8.88 8.67
C VAL A 497 -22.00 8.70 9.53
N ALA A 498 -21.68 9.65 10.40
CA ALA A 498 -20.58 9.52 11.34
C ALA A 498 -20.78 8.33 12.28
N LEU A 499 -21.99 8.12 12.81
CA LEU A 499 -22.29 6.97 13.67
C LEU A 499 -22.14 5.65 12.92
N ALA A 500 -22.72 5.53 11.73
CA ALA A 500 -22.63 4.31 10.93
C ALA A 500 -21.20 3.96 10.51
N THR A 501 -20.35 4.97 10.28
CA THR A 501 -18.93 4.78 9.98
C THR A 501 -18.05 4.63 11.24
N GLY A 502 -18.63 4.51 12.43
CA GLY A 502 -17.89 4.36 13.69
C GLY A 502 -17.08 5.60 14.08
N LYS A 503 -17.49 6.79 13.63
CA LYS A 503 -16.83 8.09 13.85
C LYS A 503 -15.35 8.11 13.42
N ARG A 504 -15.03 7.36 12.37
CA ARG A 504 -13.67 7.24 11.83
C ARG A 504 -13.17 8.50 11.13
N PHE A 505 -14.09 9.24 10.50
CA PHE A 505 -13.74 10.30 9.56
C PHE A 505 -14.15 11.68 10.06
N SER A 506 -13.37 12.69 9.67
CA SER A 506 -13.69 14.11 9.88
C SER A 506 -15.03 14.46 9.26
N ARG A 507 -15.80 15.32 9.95
CA ARG A 507 -17.09 15.84 9.50
C ARG A 507 -17.04 16.46 8.10
N SER A 508 -15.91 17.11 7.75
CA SER A 508 -15.69 17.74 6.44
C SER A 508 -15.69 16.75 5.27
N ASP A 509 -15.31 15.49 5.54
CA ASP A 509 -15.04 14.50 4.50
C ASP A 509 -16.19 13.49 4.37
N LEU A 510 -17.10 13.43 5.36
CA LEU A 510 -18.19 12.45 5.45
C LEU A 510 -19.08 12.40 4.20
N ALA A 511 -19.40 13.56 3.62
CA ALA A 511 -20.25 13.59 2.42
C ALA A 511 -19.59 12.89 1.22
N LEU A 512 -18.29 13.12 1.00
CA LEU A 512 -17.55 12.46 -0.08
C LEU A 512 -17.26 10.98 0.25
N VAL A 513 -16.99 10.65 1.52
CA VAL A 513 -16.87 9.25 1.96
C VAL A 513 -18.15 8.48 1.66
N PHE A 514 -19.29 9.03 2.07
CA PHE A 514 -20.59 8.38 1.87
C PHE A 514 -20.97 8.30 0.40
N LEU A 515 -20.62 9.32 -0.41
CA LEU A 515 -20.77 9.25 -1.86
C LEU A 515 -19.97 8.08 -2.47
N GLY A 516 -18.74 7.85 -1.99
CA GLY A 516 -17.95 6.67 -2.35
C GLY A 516 -18.64 5.36 -1.97
N ILE A 517 -19.15 5.27 -0.73
CA ILE A 517 -19.90 4.09 -0.23
C ILE A 517 -21.13 3.81 -1.10
N LEU A 518 -21.92 4.85 -1.42
CA LEU A 518 -23.13 4.72 -2.24
C LEU A 518 -22.80 4.17 -3.64
N TYR A 519 -21.76 4.70 -4.31
CA TYR A 519 -21.38 4.22 -5.64
C TYR A 519 -20.85 2.79 -5.61
N THR A 520 -20.03 2.42 -4.62
CA THR A 520 -19.59 1.04 -4.45
C THR A 520 -20.78 0.11 -4.18
N LYS A 521 -21.76 0.54 -3.38
CA LYS A 521 -22.98 -0.25 -3.12
C LYS A 521 -23.80 -0.44 -4.40
N ILE A 522 -24.01 0.62 -5.18
CA ILE A 522 -24.73 0.55 -6.47
C ILE A 522 -24.04 -0.44 -7.40
N GLU A 523 -22.71 -0.38 -7.52
CA GLU A 523 -21.94 -1.31 -8.34
C GLU A 523 -22.14 -2.77 -7.92
N ARG A 524 -22.11 -3.07 -6.63
CA ARG A 524 -22.37 -4.43 -6.09
C ARG A 524 -23.79 -4.92 -6.36
N LEU A 525 -24.74 -4.02 -6.56
CA LEU A 525 -26.14 -4.34 -6.86
C LEU A 525 -26.41 -4.53 -8.36
N VAL A 526 -25.49 -4.16 -9.26
CA VAL A 526 -25.66 -4.29 -10.72
C VAL A 526 -25.98 -5.73 -11.18
N PRO A 527 -25.40 -6.81 -10.61
CA PRO A 527 -25.68 -8.18 -11.07
C PRO A 527 -27.12 -8.68 -10.86
N ASP A 528 -27.90 -8.10 -9.93
CA ASP A 528 -29.27 -8.53 -9.62
C ASP A 528 -30.23 -7.31 -9.49
N PRO A 529 -30.52 -6.61 -10.60
CA PRO A 529 -31.23 -5.33 -10.57
C PRO A 529 -32.74 -5.47 -10.28
N SER A 530 -33.33 -6.62 -10.55
CA SER A 530 -34.79 -6.81 -10.46
C SER A 530 -35.30 -6.97 -9.03
N LYS A 531 -34.48 -7.50 -8.11
CA LYS A 531 -34.91 -7.75 -6.71
C LYS A 531 -34.80 -6.53 -5.80
N LEU A 532 -34.02 -5.52 -6.18
CA LEU A 532 -33.69 -4.38 -5.33
C LEU A 532 -33.80 -3.03 -6.08
N ALA A 533 -34.72 -2.94 -7.04
CA ALA A 533 -34.92 -1.73 -7.85
C ALA A 533 -35.19 -0.47 -7.00
N ASP A 534 -36.10 -0.55 -6.03
CA ASP A 534 -36.40 0.57 -5.12
C ASP A 534 -35.18 1.05 -4.33
N LEU A 535 -34.30 0.12 -3.91
CA LEU A 535 -33.06 0.46 -3.23
C LEU A 535 -32.08 1.12 -4.19
N GLN A 536 -31.93 0.62 -5.42
CA GLN A 536 -31.04 1.27 -6.40
C GLN A 536 -31.49 2.70 -6.71
N ASP A 537 -32.79 2.94 -6.87
CA ASP A 537 -33.33 4.27 -7.14
C ASP A 537 -33.18 5.20 -5.93
N ALA A 538 -33.40 4.69 -4.71
CA ALA A 538 -33.09 5.40 -3.48
C ALA A 538 -31.62 5.82 -3.37
N LEU A 539 -30.69 4.91 -3.66
CA LEU A 539 -29.25 5.20 -3.61
C LEU A 539 -28.85 6.23 -4.68
N ARG A 540 -29.40 6.13 -5.89
CA ARG A 540 -29.16 7.11 -6.96
C ARG A 540 -29.72 8.49 -6.60
N TRP A 541 -30.89 8.55 -5.98
CA TRP A 541 -31.48 9.79 -5.49
C TRP A 541 -30.57 10.43 -4.44
N GLU A 542 -30.09 9.66 -3.47
CA GLU A 542 -29.17 10.14 -2.43
C GLU A 542 -27.85 10.65 -3.03
N CYS A 543 -27.27 9.91 -3.99
CA CYS A 543 -26.10 10.37 -4.73
C CYS A 543 -26.33 11.73 -5.41
N ASN A 544 -27.51 11.94 -5.98
CA ASN A 544 -27.86 13.21 -6.63
C ASN A 544 -27.95 14.35 -5.60
N ILE A 545 -28.65 14.12 -4.48
CA ILE A 545 -28.77 15.11 -3.40
C ILE A 545 -27.40 15.53 -2.85
N ILE A 546 -26.53 14.57 -2.55
CA ILE A 546 -25.17 14.85 -2.07
C ILE A 546 -24.41 15.70 -3.10
N GLN A 547 -24.53 15.35 -4.38
CA GLN A 547 -23.80 16.06 -5.44
C GLN A 547 -24.32 17.47 -5.70
N THR A 548 -25.62 17.73 -5.50
CA THR A 548 -26.25 19.03 -5.80
C THR A 548 -26.31 19.98 -4.61
N GLU A 549 -26.43 19.46 -3.39
CA GLU A 549 -26.64 20.28 -2.19
C GLU A 549 -25.38 20.45 -1.33
N VAL A 550 -24.44 19.51 -1.36
CA VAL A 550 -23.24 19.62 -0.50
C VAL A 550 -22.22 20.58 -1.08
N VAL A 551 -21.84 21.58 -0.28
CA VAL A 551 -20.78 22.54 -0.59
C VAL A 551 -19.49 22.12 0.12
N LEU A 552 -18.44 21.89 -0.66
CA LEU A 552 -17.09 21.69 -0.15
C LEU A 552 -16.47 23.03 0.21
N HIS A 553 -15.87 23.11 1.39
CA HIS A 553 -15.17 24.31 1.86
C HIS A 553 -13.67 24.22 1.58
N ALA A 554 -13.05 25.38 1.35
CA ALA A 554 -11.61 25.48 1.19
C ALA A 554 -10.96 25.37 2.57
N ASP A 555 -10.33 24.24 2.85
CA ASP A 555 -9.54 24.07 4.05
C ASP A 555 -8.09 24.47 3.79
N SER A 556 -7.56 25.37 4.60
CA SER A 556 -6.16 25.81 4.56
C SER A 556 -5.27 24.82 5.31
N ILE A 557 -5.05 23.62 4.73
CA ILE A 557 -3.98 22.73 5.21
C ILE A 557 -2.86 22.78 4.17
N SER A 558 -1.68 23.26 4.58
CA SER A 558 -0.54 23.38 3.69
C SER A 558 -0.12 22.01 3.16
N GLY A 559 0.08 21.89 1.85
CA GLY A 559 0.67 20.70 1.22
C GLY A 559 -0.33 19.61 0.78
N ILE A 560 -1.60 19.63 1.22
CA ILE A 560 -2.59 18.63 0.80
C ILE A 560 -3.40 19.16 -0.39
N LYS A 561 -3.17 18.56 -1.56
CA LYS A 561 -3.96 18.81 -2.77
C LYS A 561 -5.38 18.23 -2.60
N ARG A 562 -6.42 19.06 -2.77
CA ARG A 562 -7.84 18.68 -2.65
C ARG A 562 -8.62 19.11 -3.88
N PHE A 563 -9.79 18.51 -4.12
CA PHE A 563 -10.66 18.87 -5.24
C PHE A 563 -11.08 20.36 -5.25
N GLY A 564 -10.92 21.06 -4.13
CA GLY A 564 -11.17 22.49 -3.96
C GLY A 564 -12.56 22.77 -3.37
N ALA A 565 -12.97 24.04 -3.39
CA ALA A 565 -14.24 24.48 -2.83
C ALA A 565 -15.35 24.62 -3.88
N GLY A 566 -16.59 24.49 -3.43
CA GLY A 566 -17.81 24.61 -4.22
C GLY A 566 -18.72 23.39 -4.10
N VAL A 567 -19.85 23.41 -4.79
CA VAL A 567 -20.78 22.26 -4.85
C VAL A 567 -20.07 21.05 -5.45
N ILE A 568 -20.24 19.85 -4.86
CA ILE A 568 -19.52 18.63 -5.26
C ILE A 568 -19.58 18.39 -6.77
N GLN A 569 -20.76 18.49 -7.41
CA GLN A 569 -20.89 18.27 -8.85
C GLN A 569 -20.02 19.22 -9.70
N GLU A 570 -19.93 20.50 -9.33
CA GLU A 570 -19.15 21.51 -10.06
C GLU A 570 -17.65 21.30 -9.84
N VAL A 571 -17.31 20.96 -8.60
CA VAL A 571 -15.94 20.65 -8.20
C VAL A 571 -15.44 19.44 -8.97
N LEU A 572 -16.20 18.35 -9.05
CA LEU A 572 -15.84 17.19 -9.85
C LEU A 572 -15.68 17.59 -11.32
N LEU A 573 -16.68 18.26 -11.92
CA LEU A 573 -16.61 18.69 -13.32
C LEU A 573 -15.36 19.55 -13.62
N ARG A 574 -15.00 20.47 -12.73
CA ARG A 574 -13.78 21.28 -12.83
C ARG A 574 -12.55 20.39 -12.86
N ASN A 575 -12.43 19.43 -11.96
CA ASN A 575 -11.27 18.52 -11.91
C ASN A 575 -11.17 17.61 -13.15
N TYR A 576 -12.31 17.22 -13.74
CA TYR A 576 -12.32 16.51 -15.04
C TYR A 576 -11.80 17.40 -16.17
N ARG A 577 -12.20 18.67 -16.22
CA ARG A 577 -11.69 19.64 -17.22
C ARG A 577 -10.21 19.92 -17.02
N ASP A 578 -9.78 20.10 -15.77
CA ASP A 578 -8.38 20.36 -15.44
C ASP A 578 -7.47 19.18 -15.79
N SER A 579 -7.97 17.94 -15.75
CA SER A 579 -7.22 16.76 -16.18
C SER A 579 -6.98 16.70 -17.69
N LEU A 580 -7.85 17.33 -18.49
CA LEU A 580 -7.67 17.44 -19.95
C LEU A 580 -6.73 18.59 -20.33
N ASP A 581 -6.67 19.62 -19.49
CA ASP A 581 -5.73 20.73 -19.68
C ASP A 581 -4.30 20.21 -19.43
N ALA A 582 -3.41 20.48 -20.38
CA ALA A 582 -2.01 20.16 -20.18
C ALA A 582 -1.45 21.06 -19.08
N GLY A 583 -1.74 22.36 -19.04
CA GLY A 583 -1.07 23.31 -18.13
C GLY A 583 -1.47 23.23 -16.65
N LYS A 584 -2.27 22.24 -16.23
CA LYS A 584 -2.80 22.14 -14.86
C LYS A 584 -2.39 20.86 -14.16
N VAL A 585 -2.27 20.95 -12.83
CA VAL A 585 -1.94 19.80 -11.98
C VAL A 585 -3.11 18.80 -12.00
N PRO A 586 -2.88 17.53 -12.39
CA PRO A 586 -3.97 16.59 -12.64
C PRO A 586 -4.45 15.90 -11.34
N LEU A 587 -5.10 16.65 -10.45
CA LEU A 587 -5.54 16.16 -9.14
C LEU A 587 -6.37 14.88 -9.19
N LEU A 588 -7.26 14.79 -10.17
CA LEU A 588 -8.10 13.60 -10.37
C LEU A 588 -7.29 12.41 -10.89
N LEU A 589 -6.23 12.63 -11.66
CA LEU A 589 -5.37 11.52 -12.12
C LEU A 589 -4.50 10.97 -10.98
N SER A 590 -4.12 11.80 -10.00
CA SER A 590 -3.44 11.35 -8.77
C SER A 590 -4.36 10.67 -7.77
N TYR A 591 -5.68 10.62 -8.02
CA TYR A 591 -6.60 9.95 -7.12
C TYR A 591 -6.40 8.43 -7.16
N PRO A 592 -6.45 7.71 -6.02
CA PRO A 592 -6.47 6.26 -6.02
C PRO A 592 -7.56 5.71 -6.92
N LEU A 593 -7.29 4.59 -7.59
CA LEU A 593 -8.13 4.05 -8.65
C LEU A 593 -9.60 3.88 -8.23
N ASP A 594 -9.85 3.39 -7.01
CA ASP A 594 -11.20 3.21 -6.48
C ASP A 594 -11.98 4.52 -6.37
N GLY A 595 -11.33 5.57 -5.87
CA GLY A 595 -11.94 6.90 -5.82
C GLY A 595 -12.10 7.54 -7.20
N PHE A 596 -11.20 7.24 -8.14
CA PHE A 596 -11.35 7.65 -9.55
C PHE A 596 -12.53 6.96 -10.24
N VAL A 597 -12.78 5.68 -9.93
CA VAL A 597 -13.98 4.95 -10.38
C VAL A 597 -15.23 5.58 -9.79
N ALA A 598 -15.25 5.87 -8.49
CA ALA A 598 -16.38 6.55 -7.84
C ALA A 598 -16.63 7.94 -8.43
N ALA A 599 -15.58 8.73 -8.72
CA ALA A 599 -15.71 10.03 -9.39
C ALA A 599 -16.30 9.89 -10.82
N ASN A 600 -15.93 8.84 -11.55
CA ASN A 600 -16.49 8.56 -12.87
C ASN A 600 -17.94 8.11 -12.81
N ALA A 601 -18.29 7.34 -11.78
CA ALA A 601 -19.68 7.00 -11.51
C ALA A 601 -20.48 8.26 -11.17
N ALA A 602 -19.95 9.15 -10.32
CA ALA A 602 -20.54 10.44 -9.98
C ALA A 602 -20.91 11.24 -11.23
N ILE A 603 -19.93 11.57 -12.08
CA ILE A 603 -20.17 12.40 -13.25
C ILE A 603 -21.13 11.75 -14.27
N SER A 604 -21.15 10.40 -14.39
CA SER A 604 -22.07 9.67 -15.27
C SER A 604 -23.54 9.90 -14.94
N HIS A 605 -23.86 10.14 -13.67
CA HIS A 605 -25.22 10.24 -13.15
C HIS A 605 -25.66 11.71 -12.98
N THR A 606 -24.86 12.67 -13.41
CA THR A 606 -25.22 14.10 -13.37
C THR A 606 -25.80 14.58 -14.70
N ARG A 607 -26.45 15.74 -14.66
CA ARG A 607 -26.85 16.51 -15.86
C ARG A 607 -25.68 16.84 -16.79
N TYR A 608 -24.44 16.77 -16.31
CA TYR A 608 -23.23 17.05 -17.08
C TYR A 608 -22.76 15.92 -17.99
N LYS A 609 -23.48 14.79 -18.04
CA LYS A 609 -23.24 13.72 -19.02
C LYS A 609 -23.18 14.25 -20.46
N GLN A 610 -23.91 15.31 -20.77
CA GLN A 610 -23.87 15.96 -22.09
C GLN A 610 -22.70 16.93 -22.26
N VAL A 611 -22.25 17.57 -21.17
CA VAL A 611 -21.15 18.56 -21.18
C VAL A 611 -19.79 17.87 -21.33
N LEU A 612 -19.60 16.75 -20.64
CA LEU A 612 -18.39 15.92 -20.75
C LEU A 612 -18.68 14.73 -21.66
N THR A 613 -18.43 14.92 -22.96
CA THR A 613 -18.69 13.89 -23.99
C THR A 613 -18.02 12.55 -23.64
N GLN A 614 -18.59 11.45 -24.13
CA GLN A 614 -18.02 10.12 -23.90
C GLN A 614 -16.56 10.02 -24.38
N ALA A 615 -16.21 10.70 -25.48
CA ALA A 615 -14.84 10.77 -25.98
C ALA A 615 -13.88 11.43 -24.97
N LYS A 616 -14.25 12.58 -24.39
CA LYS A 616 -13.45 13.25 -23.35
C LYS A 616 -13.28 12.37 -22.11
N ARG A 617 -14.33 11.63 -21.74
CA ARG A 617 -14.26 10.69 -20.61
C ARG A 617 -13.32 9.52 -20.88
N LYS A 618 -13.43 8.91 -22.06
CA LYS A 618 -12.48 7.88 -22.52
C LYS A 618 -11.04 8.39 -22.46
N GLN A 619 -10.81 9.61 -22.93
CA GLN A 619 -9.48 10.24 -22.87
C GLN A 619 -8.97 10.42 -21.44
N ILE A 620 -9.80 10.85 -20.49
CA ILE A 620 -9.40 11.00 -19.08
C ILE A 620 -9.09 9.64 -18.44
N VAL A 621 -9.85 8.59 -18.77
CA VAL A 621 -9.55 7.21 -18.32
C VAL A 621 -8.21 6.73 -18.88
N PHE A 622 -7.94 7.04 -20.16
CA PHE A 622 -6.64 6.76 -20.78
C PHE A 622 -5.51 7.51 -20.07
N LEU A 623 -5.67 8.81 -19.82
CA LEU A 623 -4.71 9.59 -19.04
C LEU A 623 -4.48 9.03 -17.63
N ARG A 624 -5.53 8.53 -16.95
CA ARG A 624 -5.38 7.89 -15.64
C ARG A 624 -4.55 6.62 -15.70
N LEU A 625 -4.74 5.80 -16.74
CA LEU A 625 -3.91 4.61 -16.97
C LEU A 625 -2.44 5.03 -17.18
N LEU A 626 -2.17 5.96 -18.09
CA LEU A 626 -0.80 6.44 -18.33
C LEU A 626 -0.15 7.00 -17.07
N PHE A 627 -0.91 7.78 -16.28
CA PHE A 627 -0.44 8.29 -14.99
C PHE A 627 -0.14 7.16 -14.00
N HIS A 628 -0.98 6.11 -13.95
CA HIS A 628 -0.73 4.94 -13.10
C HIS A 628 0.56 4.22 -13.48
N LEU A 629 0.81 4.00 -14.77
CA LEU A 629 2.04 3.36 -15.24
C LEU A 629 3.28 4.15 -14.78
N LEU A 630 3.19 5.49 -14.78
CA LEU A 630 4.25 6.36 -14.28
C LEU A 630 4.40 6.29 -12.76
N GLU A 631 3.30 6.31 -11.99
CA GLU A 631 3.33 6.12 -10.53
C GLU A 631 4.02 4.79 -10.16
N SER A 632 3.67 3.72 -10.86
CA SER A 632 4.24 2.39 -10.65
C SER A 632 5.71 2.32 -11.08
N TYR A 633 6.10 3.02 -12.15
CA TYR A 633 7.51 3.16 -12.56
C TYR A 633 8.35 3.84 -11.48
N HIS A 634 7.88 4.96 -10.91
CA HIS A 634 8.58 5.66 -9.82
C HIS A 634 8.69 4.80 -8.57
N ARG A 635 7.59 4.19 -8.14
CA ARG A 635 7.59 3.27 -6.99
C ARG A 635 8.59 2.13 -7.17
N TYR A 636 8.62 1.53 -8.36
CA TYR A 636 9.54 0.45 -8.66
C TYR A 636 11.01 0.90 -8.67
N ARG A 637 11.31 2.10 -9.20
CA ARG A 637 12.65 2.72 -9.15
C ARG A 637 13.12 2.90 -7.70
N GLU A 638 12.27 3.43 -6.82
CA GLU A 638 12.57 3.65 -5.40
C GLU A 638 12.75 2.34 -4.62
N GLU A 639 11.97 1.31 -4.96
CA GLU A 639 11.99 0.03 -4.24
C GLU A 639 13.15 -0.88 -4.64
N GLN A 640 13.45 -0.97 -5.93
CA GLN A 640 14.33 -2.02 -6.47
C GLN A 640 15.67 -1.51 -7.01
N GLY A 641 15.85 -0.19 -7.17
CA GLY A 641 17.08 0.41 -7.68
C GLY A 641 17.26 0.32 -9.21
N ASP A 642 18.35 0.91 -9.71
CA ASP A 642 18.53 1.19 -11.13
C ASP A 642 18.78 -0.05 -12.01
N LEU A 643 19.37 -1.12 -11.48
CA LEU A 643 19.68 -2.33 -12.24
C LEU A 643 18.39 -3.06 -12.65
N GLN A 644 17.53 -3.32 -11.68
CA GLN A 644 16.23 -3.98 -11.86
C GLN A 644 15.33 -3.10 -12.73
N LEU A 645 15.35 -1.79 -12.52
CA LEU A 645 14.66 -0.84 -13.38
C LEU A 645 15.13 -0.94 -14.83
N HIS A 646 16.44 -0.99 -15.08
CA HIS A 646 16.96 -1.12 -16.43
C HIS A 646 16.55 -2.44 -17.09
N ALA A 647 16.61 -3.55 -16.35
CA ALA A 647 16.12 -4.83 -16.84
C ALA A 647 14.61 -4.77 -17.17
N ALA A 648 13.80 -4.12 -16.35
CA ALA A 648 12.38 -3.88 -16.61
C ALA A 648 12.17 -3.09 -17.91
N LYS A 649 12.95 -2.04 -18.13
CA LYS A 649 12.91 -1.24 -19.38
C LYS A 649 13.21 -2.10 -20.59
N THR A 650 14.24 -2.94 -20.52
CA THR A 650 14.62 -3.88 -21.57
C THR A 650 13.47 -4.82 -21.91
N LEU A 651 12.80 -5.41 -20.91
CA LEU A 651 11.66 -6.31 -21.15
C LEU A 651 10.47 -5.63 -21.79
N VAL A 652 10.12 -4.45 -21.28
CA VAL A 652 8.90 -3.77 -21.72
C VAL A 652 9.09 -3.15 -23.11
N LEU A 653 10.28 -2.65 -23.44
CA LEU A 653 10.48 -1.86 -24.67
C LEU A 653 10.97 -2.67 -25.87
N LEU A 654 11.50 -3.87 -25.69
CA LEU A 654 12.11 -4.65 -26.77
C LEU A 654 11.23 -5.81 -27.21
N ILE A 655 11.22 -6.07 -28.52
CA ILE A 655 10.48 -7.18 -29.09
C ILE A 655 11.14 -8.49 -28.63
N ASP A 656 10.35 -9.39 -28.03
CA ASP A 656 10.76 -10.79 -27.89
C ASP A 656 10.89 -11.37 -29.30
N ASP A 657 12.11 -11.69 -29.73
CA ASP A 657 12.28 -12.53 -30.91
C ASP A 657 11.58 -13.87 -30.63
N PRO A 658 10.50 -14.23 -31.34
CA PRO A 658 9.80 -15.49 -31.10
C PRO A 658 10.69 -16.72 -31.34
N SER A 659 11.82 -16.53 -32.05
CA SER A 659 12.88 -17.49 -32.35
C SER A 659 14.00 -17.52 -31.30
N GLY A 660 14.08 -16.50 -30.44
CA GLY A 660 15.08 -16.38 -29.38
C GLY A 660 14.71 -17.24 -28.16
N PRO A 661 15.67 -17.48 -27.23
CA PRO A 661 15.39 -18.22 -26.01
C PRO A 661 14.38 -17.44 -25.14
N ARG A 662 13.10 -17.81 -25.26
CA ARG A 662 11.96 -17.27 -24.47
C ARG A 662 12.12 -17.35 -22.95
N SER A 663 13.22 -17.92 -22.44
CA SER A 663 13.44 -18.20 -21.02
C SER A 663 14.19 -17.11 -20.26
N LEU A 664 14.98 -16.26 -20.91
CA LEU A 664 15.84 -15.28 -20.22
C LEU A 664 15.08 -14.10 -19.61
N PHE A 665 13.85 -13.89 -20.05
CA PHE A 665 13.10 -12.66 -19.86
C PHE A 665 11.72 -12.88 -19.25
N ARG A 666 11.51 -14.03 -18.60
CA ARG A 666 10.39 -14.19 -17.66
C ARG A 666 10.66 -13.36 -16.43
N TRP A 667 9.63 -12.67 -15.93
CA TRP A 667 9.72 -11.82 -14.75
C TRP A 667 10.29 -12.58 -13.53
N ASP A 668 9.95 -13.86 -13.39
CA ASP A 668 10.49 -14.76 -12.35
C ASP A 668 12.02 -14.91 -12.41
N SER A 669 12.60 -14.90 -13.61
CA SER A 669 14.05 -14.99 -13.83
C SER A 669 14.77 -13.68 -13.48
N MET A 670 14.08 -12.55 -13.49
CA MET A 670 14.70 -11.25 -13.17
C MET A 670 15.12 -11.10 -11.72
N ARG A 671 14.42 -11.78 -10.81
CA ARG A 671 14.82 -11.81 -9.39
C ARG A 671 16.18 -12.47 -9.18
N GLN A 672 16.67 -13.24 -10.15
CA GLN A 672 17.99 -13.87 -10.14
C GLN A 672 19.07 -13.00 -10.81
N LEU A 673 18.73 -11.87 -11.43
CA LEU A 673 19.69 -10.99 -12.10
C LEU A 673 20.66 -10.32 -11.14
N SER A 674 20.22 -9.99 -9.92
CA SER A 674 21.11 -9.47 -8.86
C SER A 674 22.16 -10.50 -8.42
N VAL A 675 21.88 -11.79 -8.61
CA VAL A 675 22.83 -12.88 -8.34
C VAL A 675 23.84 -13.02 -9.47
N HIS A 676 23.43 -12.82 -10.72
CA HIS A 676 24.26 -13.01 -11.91
C HIS A 676 25.09 -11.78 -12.31
N PHE A 677 24.59 -10.57 -12.04
CA PHE A 677 25.22 -9.32 -12.46
C PHE A 677 25.50 -8.44 -11.25
N LYS A 678 26.78 -8.12 -11.04
CA LYS A 678 27.21 -7.32 -9.88
C LYS A 678 26.95 -5.82 -10.06
N ASN A 679 26.75 -5.36 -11.30
CA ASN A 679 26.44 -3.97 -11.61
C ASN A 679 25.77 -3.81 -12.98
N LEU A 680 25.18 -2.63 -13.21
CA LEU A 680 24.50 -2.25 -14.45
C LEU A 680 25.39 -2.35 -15.69
N HIS A 681 26.69 -2.06 -15.56
CA HIS A 681 27.62 -2.11 -16.68
C HIS A 681 27.81 -3.54 -17.21
N GLN A 682 27.92 -4.54 -16.32
CA GLN A 682 28.02 -5.95 -16.70
C GLN A 682 26.76 -6.44 -17.40
N PHE A 683 25.58 -6.07 -16.88
CA PHE A 683 24.30 -6.44 -17.47
C PHE A 683 24.12 -5.82 -18.85
N ARG A 684 24.43 -4.53 -19.02
CA ARG A 684 24.44 -3.84 -20.33
C ARG A 684 25.37 -4.52 -21.33
N GLY A 685 26.58 -4.87 -20.89
CA GLY A 685 27.54 -5.60 -21.73
C GLY A 685 26.99 -6.95 -22.21
N HIS A 686 26.30 -7.68 -21.34
CA HIS A 686 25.65 -8.94 -21.69
C HIS A 686 24.49 -8.76 -22.66
N LEU A 687 23.63 -7.75 -22.47
CA LEU A 687 22.53 -7.46 -23.39
C LEU A 687 23.04 -7.10 -24.79
N ARG A 688 24.10 -6.28 -24.89
CA ARG A 688 24.72 -5.91 -26.17
C ARG A 688 25.33 -7.11 -26.90
N ALA A 689 25.82 -8.11 -26.17
CA ALA A 689 26.42 -9.30 -26.75
C ALA A 689 25.37 -10.35 -27.19
N THR A 690 24.23 -10.43 -26.50
CA THR A 690 23.27 -11.54 -26.66
C THR A 690 22.02 -11.15 -27.44
N VAL A 691 21.63 -9.86 -27.44
CA VAL A 691 20.37 -9.41 -28.04
C VAL A 691 20.67 -8.50 -29.24
N THR A 692 20.18 -8.86 -30.42
CA THR A 692 20.11 -7.97 -31.59
C THR A 692 19.07 -6.87 -31.29
N LEU A 693 19.48 -5.86 -30.53
CA LEU A 693 18.67 -4.78 -29.91
C LEU A 693 17.96 -3.81 -30.88
N ASN A 694 17.82 -4.16 -32.16
CA ASN A 694 17.43 -3.19 -33.18
C ASN A 694 15.92 -3.06 -33.39
N LYS A 695 15.07 -3.73 -32.60
CA LYS A 695 13.62 -3.66 -32.76
C LYS A 695 12.90 -3.30 -31.47
N TYR A 696 12.40 -2.07 -31.45
CA TYR A 696 11.53 -1.56 -30.39
C TYR A 696 10.11 -2.13 -30.53
N ARG A 697 9.42 -2.36 -29.41
CA ARG A 697 7.98 -2.65 -29.42
C ARG A 697 7.24 -1.40 -29.89
N LEU A 698 6.54 -1.52 -31.01
CA LEU A 698 5.70 -0.46 -31.59
C LEU A 698 4.25 -0.50 -31.08
N SER A 699 3.88 -1.55 -30.34
CA SER A 699 2.58 -1.71 -29.70
C SER A 699 2.77 -2.38 -28.34
N LEU A 700 2.04 -1.90 -27.34
CA LEU A 700 2.01 -2.47 -26.00
C LEU A 700 0.55 -2.58 -25.56
N GLN A 701 0.01 -3.79 -25.61
CA GLN A 701 -1.34 -4.05 -25.11
C GLN A 701 -1.34 -4.02 -23.58
N VAL A 702 -2.50 -3.75 -22.98
CA VAL A 702 -2.66 -3.77 -21.52
C VAL A 702 -2.30 -5.15 -20.94
N SER A 703 -2.56 -6.22 -21.69
CA SER A 703 -2.15 -7.58 -21.33
C SER A 703 -0.64 -7.78 -21.31
N ASP A 704 0.12 -7.06 -22.15
CA ASP A 704 1.58 -7.17 -22.19
C ASP A 704 2.21 -6.53 -20.94
N LEU A 705 1.46 -5.68 -20.24
CA LEU A 705 1.88 -5.03 -19.01
C LEU A 705 1.56 -5.87 -17.76
N LEU A 706 0.72 -6.91 -17.85
CA LEU A 706 0.15 -7.65 -16.71
C LEU A 706 1.13 -8.48 -15.88
N ASP A 707 2.35 -8.68 -16.37
CA ASP A 707 3.42 -9.38 -15.65
C ASP A 707 4.65 -8.48 -15.47
N THR A 708 4.41 -7.16 -15.47
CA THR A 708 5.44 -6.14 -15.29
C THR A 708 5.17 -5.38 -14.00
N PRO A 709 6.15 -4.63 -13.45
CA PRO A 709 5.95 -3.78 -12.29
C PRO A 709 4.99 -2.63 -12.52
N LEU A 710 4.65 -2.36 -13.78
CA LEU A 710 3.84 -1.20 -14.14
C LEU A 710 2.35 -1.43 -13.91
N LEU A 711 1.88 -2.68 -13.98
CA LEU A 711 0.46 -3.00 -13.88
C LEU A 711 0.25 -4.41 -13.31
N ASP A 712 -0.41 -4.48 -12.16
CA ASP A 712 -0.84 -5.75 -11.57
C ASP A 712 -2.31 -6.11 -11.90
N ALA A 713 -2.65 -7.39 -11.73
CA ALA A 713 -3.98 -7.92 -12.04
C ALA A 713 -5.12 -7.28 -11.22
N LYS A 714 -4.87 -6.91 -9.95
CA LYS A 714 -5.87 -6.27 -9.08
C LYS A 714 -6.15 -4.86 -9.56
N THR A 715 -5.11 -4.11 -9.92
CA THR A 715 -5.24 -2.77 -10.51
C THR A 715 -5.96 -2.84 -11.85
N LEU A 716 -5.65 -3.79 -12.73
CA LEU A 716 -6.37 -3.97 -13.98
C LEU A 716 -7.85 -4.27 -13.75
N ALA A 717 -8.18 -5.15 -12.79
CA ALA A 717 -9.56 -5.40 -12.40
C ALA A 717 -10.26 -4.10 -11.95
N GLY A 718 -9.55 -3.23 -11.22
CA GLY A 718 -10.01 -1.89 -10.86
C GLY A 718 -10.36 -1.02 -12.07
N PHE A 719 -9.51 -0.99 -13.10
CA PHE A 719 -9.78 -0.25 -14.33
C PHE A 719 -10.95 -0.82 -15.13
N ARG A 720 -11.09 -2.15 -15.18
CA ARG A 720 -12.19 -2.83 -15.86
C ARG A 720 -13.56 -2.50 -15.27
N ARG A 721 -13.65 -2.05 -14.00
CA ARG A 721 -14.88 -1.52 -13.39
C ARG A 721 -15.42 -0.27 -14.11
N LEU A 722 -14.59 0.44 -14.86
CA LEU A 722 -15.02 1.57 -15.70
C LEU A 722 -15.75 1.12 -16.97
N GLY A 723 -15.81 -0.18 -17.24
CA GLY A 723 -16.58 -0.80 -18.31
C GLY A 723 -16.20 -0.25 -19.70
N PRO A 724 -17.16 0.21 -20.53
CA PRO A 724 -16.89 0.71 -21.89
C PRO A 724 -15.94 1.90 -21.97
N LEU A 725 -15.70 2.62 -20.86
CA LEU A 725 -14.73 3.71 -20.83
C LEU A 725 -13.28 3.22 -20.81
N PHE A 726 -13.06 1.96 -20.40
CA PHE A 726 -11.74 1.34 -20.35
C PHE A 726 -11.57 0.23 -21.39
N SER A 727 -12.62 -0.52 -21.74
CA SER A 727 -12.49 -1.68 -22.63
C SER A 727 -11.86 -1.37 -24.00
N TRP A 728 -12.09 -0.17 -24.54
CA TRP A 728 -11.47 0.27 -25.79
C TRP A 728 -9.95 0.48 -25.68
N ILE A 729 -9.44 0.78 -24.48
CA ILE A 729 -8.00 0.92 -24.23
C ILE A 729 -7.32 -0.44 -24.37
N GLU A 730 -7.96 -1.51 -23.87
CA GLU A 730 -7.46 -2.88 -24.00
C GLU A 730 -7.43 -3.37 -25.46
N SER A 731 -8.31 -2.86 -26.33
CA SER A 731 -8.41 -3.31 -27.72
C SER A 731 -7.70 -2.41 -28.75
N GLU A 732 -7.65 -1.10 -28.51
CA GLU A 732 -7.30 -0.12 -29.56
C GLU A 732 -6.11 0.77 -29.18
N ALA A 733 -5.84 1.01 -27.90
CA ALA A 733 -4.88 2.04 -27.48
C ALA A 733 -3.41 1.58 -27.40
N GLY A 734 -3.10 0.33 -27.77
CA GLY A 734 -1.78 -0.26 -27.56
C GLY A 734 -0.62 0.52 -28.20
N ASN A 735 -0.86 1.18 -29.33
CA ASN A 735 0.14 2.01 -30.01
C ASN A 735 0.39 3.33 -29.26
N GLY A 736 -0.65 3.97 -28.74
CA GLY A 736 -0.52 5.15 -27.88
C GLY A 736 0.18 4.84 -26.54
N ILE A 737 -0.12 3.69 -25.94
CA ILE A 737 0.58 3.20 -24.73
C ILE A 737 2.07 3.01 -25.04
N ALA A 738 2.42 2.40 -26.17
CA ALA A 738 3.81 2.20 -26.56
C ALA A 738 4.58 3.52 -26.64
N VAL A 739 4.06 4.53 -27.34
CA VAL A 739 4.71 5.86 -27.42
C VAL A 739 4.95 6.42 -26.01
N PHE A 740 3.93 6.43 -25.15
CA PHE A 740 4.08 6.97 -23.79
C PHE A 740 5.14 6.22 -22.98
N VAL A 741 5.11 4.88 -22.97
CA VAL A 741 6.03 4.05 -22.19
C VAL A 741 7.48 4.21 -22.68
N HIS A 742 7.70 4.34 -23.99
CA HIS A 742 9.02 4.67 -24.55
C HIS A 742 9.57 5.99 -24.01
N TYR A 743 8.77 7.06 -24.06
CA TYR A 743 9.18 8.37 -23.53
C TYR A 743 9.39 8.35 -22.02
N MET A 744 8.50 7.70 -21.27
CA MET A 744 8.59 7.54 -19.82
C MET A 744 9.90 6.85 -19.40
N MET A 745 10.28 5.78 -20.10
CA MET A 745 11.42 4.95 -19.72
C MET A 745 12.76 5.44 -20.27
N ARG A 746 12.76 6.19 -21.38
CA ARG A 746 13.99 6.68 -22.05
C ARG A 746 14.35 8.13 -21.70
N LEU A 747 13.44 8.87 -21.08
CA LEU A 747 13.72 10.24 -20.62
C LEU A 747 13.64 10.31 -19.10
N ASP A 748 14.75 10.66 -18.44
CA ASP A 748 14.75 10.98 -17.00
C ASP A 748 14.44 12.47 -16.82
N VAL A 749 13.17 12.80 -16.62
CA VAL A 749 12.67 14.19 -16.78
C VAL A 749 12.19 14.85 -15.49
N GLY A 750 12.13 14.16 -14.35
CA GLY A 750 11.58 14.77 -13.14
C GLY A 750 11.78 13.98 -11.85
N SER A 751 11.66 14.70 -10.74
CA SER A 751 11.76 14.19 -9.37
C SER A 751 10.44 13.67 -8.80
N SER A 752 9.29 13.96 -9.42
CA SER A 752 7.98 13.45 -9.00
C SER A 752 7.16 12.93 -10.19
N PRO A 753 6.22 11.98 -9.95
CA PRO A 753 5.31 11.49 -10.98
C PRO A 753 4.52 12.61 -11.67
N GLU A 754 3.99 13.60 -10.93
CA GLU A 754 3.21 14.68 -11.53
C GLU A 754 4.06 15.60 -12.41
N ALA A 755 5.24 16.00 -11.91
CA ALA A 755 6.14 16.86 -12.67
C ALA A 755 6.63 16.18 -13.94
N GLN A 756 6.92 14.88 -13.88
CA GLN A 756 7.32 14.11 -15.05
C GLN A 756 6.14 13.90 -16.02
N PHE A 757 4.95 13.55 -15.53
CA PHE A 757 3.77 13.38 -16.38
C PHE A 757 3.45 14.65 -17.15
N GLN A 758 3.57 15.80 -16.48
CA GLN A 758 3.34 17.10 -17.06
C GLN A 758 4.32 17.39 -18.21
N LYS A 759 5.62 17.21 -17.96
CA LYS A 759 6.66 17.37 -18.98
C LYS A 759 6.49 16.40 -20.14
N LEU A 760 6.04 15.18 -19.87
CA LEU A 760 5.73 14.20 -20.92
C LEU A 760 4.55 14.66 -21.78
N ARG A 761 3.47 15.18 -21.19
CA ARG A 761 2.30 15.69 -21.93
C ARG A 761 2.62 16.90 -22.81
N GLU A 762 3.58 17.73 -22.41
CA GLU A 762 4.01 18.91 -23.17
C GLU A 762 4.83 18.54 -24.43
N ARG A 763 5.34 17.30 -24.52
CA ARG A 763 6.05 16.84 -25.72
C ARG A 763 5.06 16.66 -26.87
N PRO A 764 5.34 17.22 -28.06
CA PRO A 764 4.42 17.15 -29.19
C PRO A 764 4.15 15.70 -29.61
N GLU A 765 5.15 14.81 -29.50
CA GLU A 765 5.02 13.41 -29.90
C GLU A 765 4.09 12.63 -28.98
N VAL A 766 4.22 12.84 -27.66
CA VAL A 766 3.36 12.23 -26.65
C VAL A 766 1.96 12.86 -26.70
N SER A 767 1.85 14.17 -26.87
CA SER A 767 0.56 14.85 -27.03
C SER A 767 -0.21 14.34 -28.25
N GLN A 768 0.49 14.08 -29.37
CA GLN A 768 -0.11 13.49 -30.55
C GLN A 768 -0.64 12.08 -30.26
N ALA A 769 0.14 11.26 -29.54
CA ALA A 769 -0.28 9.92 -29.17
C ALA A 769 -1.45 9.89 -28.16
N ILE A 770 -1.54 10.89 -27.28
CA ILE A 770 -2.64 11.03 -26.32
C ILE A 770 -3.92 11.57 -26.97
N ALA A 771 -3.81 12.36 -28.03
CA ALA A 771 -4.97 12.96 -28.70
C ALA A 771 -5.86 11.91 -29.38
N ASP A 772 -5.25 10.92 -30.05
CA ASP A 772 -5.97 9.83 -30.72
C ASP A 772 -5.19 8.51 -30.67
N PRO A 773 -5.14 7.85 -29.50
CA PRO A 773 -4.30 6.66 -29.30
C PRO A 773 -4.76 5.45 -30.13
N GLY A 774 -6.04 5.39 -30.55
CA GLY A 774 -6.59 4.30 -31.35
C GLY A 774 -6.31 4.42 -32.85
N ALA A 775 -6.05 5.62 -33.35
CA ALA A 775 -5.77 5.87 -34.77
C ALA A 775 -4.28 5.71 -35.14
N LEU A 776 -3.39 5.60 -34.16
CA LEU A 776 -1.96 5.46 -34.42
C LEU A 776 -1.66 4.13 -35.11
N SER A 777 -0.94 4.16 -36.24
CA SER A 777 -0.36 2.96 -36.85
C SER A 777 1.03 2.65 -36.27
N ALA A 778 1.50 1.42 -36.43
CA ALA A 778 2.87 1.05 -36.01
C ALA A 778 3.95 1.93 -36.65
N ARG A 779 3.74 2.36 -37.91
CA ARG A 779 4.63 3.30 -38.60
C ARG A 779 4.64 4.67 -37.91
N ASN A 780 3.48 5.17 -37.49
CA ASN A 780 3.44 6.44 -36.75
C ASN A 780 4.15 6.32 -35.42
N VAL A 781 4.00 5.19 -34.71
CA VAL A 781 4.75 4.95 -33.47
C VAL A 781 6.25 4.99 -33.72
N GLU A 782 6.73 4.31 -34.76
CA GLU A 782 8.14 4.32 -35.16
C GLU A 782 8.66 5.74 -35.45
N GLU A 783 7.90 6.55 -36.19
CA GLU A 783 8.21 7.96 -36.46
C GLU A 783 8.25 8.80 -35.17
N LEU A 784 7.33 8.57 -34.22
CA LEU A 784 7.24 9.32 -32.96
C LEU A 784 8.32 8.95 -31.93
N ILE A 785 8.77 7.68 -31.91
CA ILE A 785 9.82 7.22 -30.98
C ILE A 785 11.23 7.29 -31.59
N GLY A 786 11.34 7.44 -32.90
CA GLY A 786 12.62 7.53 -33.63
C GLY A 786 13.59 8.59 -33.08
N PRO A 787 13.13 9.79 -32.66
CA PRO A 787 14.00 10.82 -32.09
C PRO A 787 14.58 10.49 -30.70
N LEU A 788 14.05 9.48 -29.99
CA LEU A 788 14.50 9.17 -28.64
C LEU A 788 15.92 8.58 -28.64
N PRO A 789 16.74 8.86 -27.60
CA PRO A 789 18.07 8.26 -27.46
C PRO A 789 17.95 6.73 -27.36
N PRO A 790 18.87 5.94 -27.95
CA PRO A 790 18.83 4.49 -27.86
C PRO A 790 18.78 4.02 -26.40
N LEU A 791 18.27 2.81 -26.16
CA LEU A 791 18.25 2.23 -24.83
C LEU A 791 19.69 1.94 -24.39
N GLU A 792 20.32 2.85 -23.62
CA GLU A 792 21.75 2.77 -23.24
C GLU A 792 22.10 1.68 -22.26
#